data_AF-A0A8S1XFK5-F1
#
_entry.id   AF-A0A8S1XFK5-F1
#
_cell.length_a   1.000
_cell.length_b   1.000
_cell.length_c   1.000
_cell.angle_alpha   90.00
_cell.angle_beta   90.00
_cell.angle_gamma   90.00
#
_symmetry.space_group_name_H-M   'P 1'
#
loop_
_entity.id
_entity.type
_entity.pdbx_description
1 polymer ?
#
loop_
_entity_poly.entity_id
_entity_poly.type
_entity_poly.pdbx_seq_one_letter_code
_entity_poly.pdbx_strand_id
1 'polypeptide(L)'
;MTETTNVQSIGYLPPQISSHYITFEKGQKVLLFLNYFQIDDQSLILISPRNFEYSNLNFIMFSSNICPSYKASKKLIVSIEQFKSIVSFNILLFCDLYQNNSAKSYSKQARTIESFISPNQCDQVNILTVPGEQGIDFQKVEQYLDCKFKYIKQHYRSNSLVYMDSPYKLYNVLYCFDKNTQLIEYFRFLIDHQIYNELSEIQQHYQVNNLEMTLYKFFDNKDLPNSMNSVQAIRKKFNNQTKDQQFYLLQQMKHINQMHQQADYQNLICPDCQSISKCSFLVSKSQQIFLAGQSELFAYPIPIEYMNLIGRLFSQLICQMMHYAKTQNVNNKLSNIAQIERIEEAISCPSFNLERNYQNLEMLGDSVIKYLTSAMLFEDRGLNNESLLSSLRIKLITNKHLSDVYIPLQIRTMNSKIHYKKVRNHMTTTINDVDDFKLSRKQQADIYEAICGACYIKNYEFSDVIKFFKLTNFGFQGIFQIFYSGNSLIQFPDVYNTNIFPFKQQKQLKPFVQKSIYNQSLDQFEQFLGCKLSRLSEAMTVDDYERLEFLGDAILELLIVANVHKECEKYYYTQQQQQMCREGKLQSKLLLCPGWLHIAKISLLDNGFMGTMALYYGYHQYAIGLCQETQNELEKVLDSLRQEEFNEFYLINQYSTQIPKIMSDLWESVAACIMIEYGWEGVVKIYGEMYKPFIQYVVQNIYTIYDYYQVINRNIQIEKN
;
A
#
# COMPACT_ATOMS: atom_id res chain seq x y z
N MET A 1 -4.76 -43.38 -5.51
CA MET A 1 -5.42 -42.24 -6.16
C MET A 1 -6.75 -42.03 -5.45
N THR A 2 -6.82 -41.04 -4.56
CA THR A 2 -8.03 -40.61 -3.86
C THR A 2 -8.26 -39.17 -4.27
N GLU A 3 -9.42 -38.91 -4.87
CA GLU A 3 -9.84 -37.63 -5.44
C GLU A 3 -9.58 -36.47 -4.47
N THR A 4 -8.73 -35.54 -4.91
CA THR A 4 -8.37 -34.30 -4.22
C THR A 4 -9.57 -33.35 -4.16
N THR A 5 -10.38 -33.49 -3.11
CA THR A 5 -11.64 -32.73 -2.95
C THR A 5 -11.50 -31.37 -2.26
N ASN A 6 -10.28 -30.83 -2.07
CA ASN A 6 -10.08 -29.52 -1.43
C ASN A 6 -9.06 -28.64 -2.17
N VAL A 7 -9.25 -28.49 -3.49
CA VAL A 7 -8.52 -27.51 -4.29
C VAL A 7 -9.17 -26.13 -4.13
N GLN A 8 -8.36 -25.10 -3.86
CA GLN A 8 -8.79 -23.69 -3.85
C GLN A 8 -7.96 -22.85 -4.81
N SER A 9 -8.56 -21.77 -5.31
CA SER A 9 -7.89 -20.77 -6.14
C SER A 9 -7.78 -19.44 -5.37
N ILE A 10 -6.55 -19.07 -4.98
CA ILE A 10 -6.19 -17.86 -4.24
C ILE A 10 -5.10 -17.02 -4.93
N GLY A 11 -4.72 -17.37 -6.15
CA GLY A 11 -3.60 -16.80 -6.90
C GLY A 11 -2.30 -17.56 -6.66
N TYR A 12 -1.26 -17.17 -7.40
CA TYR A 12 0.07 -17.77 -7.27
C TYR A 12 0.62 -17.61 -5.87
N LEU A 13 1.17 -18.69 -5.33
CA LEU A 13 1.87 -18.69 -4.05
C LEU A 13 3.37 -18.47 -4.24
N PRO A 14 3.93 -17.39 -3.66
CA PRO A 14 5.37 -17.21 -3.64
C PRO A 14 6.08 -18.33 -2.88
N PRO A 15 7.33 -18.68 -3.25
CA PRO A 15 8.10 -19.74 -2.59
C PRO A 15 8.29 -19.54 -1.09
N GLN A 16 8.25 -18.29 -0.61
CA GLN A 16 8.28 -17.97 0.82
C GLN A 16 7.10 -18.54 1.61
N ILE A 17 6.00 -18.84 0.93
CA ILE A 17 4.77 -19.38 1.50
C ILE A 17 4.59 -20.84 1.09
N SER A 18 4.94 -21.22 -0.13
CA SER A 18 4.66 -22.56 -0.67
C SER A 18 5.79 -23.58 -0.59
N SER A 19 7.04 -23.14 -0.44
CA SER A 19 8.16 -24.07 -0.36
C SER A 19 8.01 -25.02 0.83
N HIS A 20 8.55 -26.24 0.68
CA HIS A 20 8.86 -27.05 1.83
C HIS A 20 9.95 -26.38 2.70
N TYR A 21 9.90 -26.66 4.00
CA TYR A 21 10.90 -26.26 4.97
C TYR A 21 12.24 -26.94 4.68
N ILE A 22 13.33 -26.19 4.88
CA ILE A 22 14.66 -26.69 4.57
C ILE A 22 15.12 -27.62 5.69
N THR A 23 15.50 -28.84 5.32
CA THR A 23 16.05 -29.82 6.24
C THR A 23 17.55 -30.02 6.00
N PHE A 24 18.29 -30.32 7.07
CA PHE A 24 19.73 -30.55 7.05
C PHE A 24 20.08 -31.75 7.93
N GLU A 25 21.35 -32.16 7.92
CA GLU A 25 21.85 -33.28 8.75
C GLU A 25 21.02 -34.56 8.53
N LYS A 26 20.85 -34.97 7.26
CA LYS A 26 20.03 -36.13 6.85
C LYS A 26 18.58 -36.07 7.37
N GLY A 27 18.02 -34.86 7.49
CA GLY A 27 16.63 -34.65 7.91
C GLY A 27 16.42 -34.51 9.41
N GLN A 28 17.48 -34.48 10.22
CA GLN A 28 17.38 -34.38 11.68
C GLN A 28 17.10 -32.95 12.19
N LYS A 29 17.44 -31.93 11.39
CA LYS A 29 17.22 -30.52 11.72
C LYS A 29 16.43 -29.81 10.65
N VAL A 30 15.63 -28.83 11.06
CA VAL A 30 14.79 -28.00 10.19
C VAL A 30 15.10 -26.53 10.44
N LEU A 31 15.30 -25.76 9.37
CA LEU A 31 15.46 -24.30 9.45
C LEU A 31 14.10 -23.61 9.33
N LEU A 32 13.82 -22.76 10.31
CA LEU A 32 12.62 -21.95 10.42
C LEU A 32 12.97 -20.48 10.20
N PHE A 33 12.07 -19.77 9.53
CA PHE A 33 12.11 -18.31 9.44
C PHE A 33 10.94 -17.74 10.24
N LEU A 34 11.26 -17.12 11.37
CA LEU A 34 10.32 -16.53 12.31
C LEU A 34 10.01 -15.08 11.93
N ASN A 35 8.74 -14.81 11.74
CA ASN A 35 8.20 -13.50 11.36
C ASN A 35 7.40 -12.95 12.53
N TYR A 36 7.88 -11.86 13.10
CA TYR A 36 7.29 -11.23 14.27
C TYR A 36 6.42 -10.06 13.83
N PHE A 37 5.17 -10.07 14.26
CA PHE A 37 4.22 -8.99 14.06
C PHE A 37 3.79 -8.44 15.41
N GLN A 38 3.93 -7.13 15.58
CA GLN A 38 3.26 -6.40 16.64
C GLN A 38 1.86 -6.05 16.12
N ILE A 39 0.83 -6.49 16.84
CA ILE A 39 -0.58 -6.27 16.52
C ILE A 39 -1.19 -5.58 17.74
N ASP A 40 -1.37 -4.26 17.62
CA ASP A 40 -1.71 -3.41 18.76
C ASP A 40 -0.70 -3.65 19.92
N ASP A 41 -1.17 -4.09 21.09
CA ASP A 41 -0.34 -4.39 22.27
C ASP A 41 0.12 -5.86 22.35
N GLN A 42 -0.22 -6.69 21.36
CA GLN A 42 0.08 -8.13 21.35
C GLN A 42 1.13 -8.48 20.29
N SER A 43 1.95 -9.49 20.58
CA SER A 43 2.91 -10.03 19.62
C SER A 43 2.43 -11.35 19.02
N LEU A 44 2.68 -11.54 17.73
CA LEU A 44 2.37 -12.75 16.99
C LEU A 44 3.59 -13.26 16.22
N ILE A 45 3.87 -14.56 16.33
CA ILE A 45 4.92 -15.23 15.57
C ILE A 45 4.28 -16.10 14.49
N LEU A 46 4.63 -15.82 13.23
CA LEU A 46 4.36 -16.68 12.08
C LEU A 46 5.66 -17.30 11.58
N ILE A 47 5.64 -18.60 11.31
CA ILE A 47 6.79 -19.37 10.85
C ILE A 47 6.62 -19.61 9.36
N SER A 48 7.71 -19.42 8.61
CA SER A 48 7.76 -19.60 7.15
C SER A 48 8.93 -20.49 6.73
N PRO A 49 8.83 -21.14 5.55
CA PRO A 49 9.89 -22.00 4.99
C PRO A 49 11.07 -21.22 4.39
N ARG A 50 10.89 -19.95 4.00
CA ARG A 50 11.95 -19.09 3.46
C ARG A 50 11.93 -17.71 4.12
N ASN A 51 13.01 -16.96 3.90
CA ASN A 51 13.16 -15.61 4.41
C ASN A 51 12.15 -14.64 3.78
N PHE A 52 11.51 -13.85 4.63
CA PHE A 52 10.82 -12.63 4.25
C PHE A 52 11.69 -11.41 4.48
N GLU A 53 11.51 -10.42 3.62
CA GLU A 53 11.93 -9.04 3.85
C GLU A 53 10.68 -8.16 3.89
N TYR A 54 10.62 -7.29 4.89
CA TYR A 54 9.47 -6.47 5.22
C TYR A 54 9.78 -5.00 5.00
N SER A 55 8.81 -4.25 4.48
CA SER A 55 8.80 -2.80 4.60
C SER A 55 8.51 -2.41 6.06
N ASN A 56 9.13 -1.34 6.56
CA ASN A 56 8.90 -0.82 7.92
C ASN A 56 7.54 -0.12 8.08
N LEU A 57 6.61 -0.32 7.15
CA LEU A 57 5.35 0.42 7.10
C LEU A 57 4.29 -0.31 7.91
N ASN A 58 3.65 0.42 8.83
CA ASN A 58 2.46 -0.06 9.53
C ASN A 58 1.29 -0.17 8.57
N PHE A 59 0.38 -1.09 8.83
CA PHE A 59 -0.89 -1.19 8.10
C PHE A 59 -2.03 -1.55 9.04
N ILE A 60 -3.23 -1.06 8.75
CA ILE A 60 -4.44 -1.38 9.52
C ILE A 60 -5.22 -2.49 8.81
N MET A 61 -5.70 -3.46 9.59
CA MET A 61 -6.69 -4.44 9.14
C MET A 61 -7.87 -4.50 10.12
N PHE A 62 -9.08 -4.20 9.66
CA PHE A 62 -10.31 -4.30 10.46
C PHE A 62 -10.17 -3.73 11.90
N SER A 63 -9.59 -2.52 12.00
CA SER A 63 -9.25 -1.77 13.23
C SER A 63 -8.05 -2.23 14.07
N SER A 64 -7.25 -3.20 13.60
CA SER A 64 -6.00 -3.60 14.28
C SER A 64 -4.80 -2.99 13.55
N ASN A 65 -3.91 -2.32 14.28
CA ASN A 65 -2.67 -1.80 13.72
C ASN A 65 -1.59 -2.89 13.74
N ILE A 66 -1.02 -3.19 12.58
CA ILE A 66 -0.09 -4.30 12.40
C ILE A 66 1.24 -3.76 11.88
N CYS A 67 2.32 -4.18 12.52
CA CYS A 67 3.69 -3.81 12.17
C CYS A 67 4.61 -5.04 12.23
N PRO A 68 5.38 -5.35 11.17
CA PRO A 68 6.49 -6.28 11.28
C PRO A 68 7.54 -5.75 12.27
N SER A 69 7.90 -6.52 13.29
CA SER A 69 8.85 -6.07 14.32
C SER A 69 10.31 -6.02 13.83
N TYR A 70 10.62 -6.68 12.70
CA TYR A 70 11.95 -6.75 12.10
C TYR A 70 11.87 -6.59 10.58
N LYS A 71 12.92 -6.02 9.97
CA LYS A 71 13.05 -5.88 8.51
C LYS A 71 13.15 -7.22 7.76
N ALA A 72 13.59 -8.27 8.43
CA ALA A 72 13.71 -9.60 7.85
C ALA A 72 13.38 -10.67 8.88
N SER A 73 13.00 -11.85 8.40
CA SER A 73 12.74 -12.99 9.28
C SER A 73 13.97 -13.35 10.13
N LYS A 74 13.74 -13.74 11.38
CA LYS A 74 14.80 -14.36 12.20
C LYS A 74 14.93 -15.84 11.88
N LYS A 75 16.17 -16.31 11.74
CA LYS A 75 16.46 -17.73 11.50
C LYS A 75 16.51 -18.49 12.83
N LEU A 76 15.86 -19.66 12.88
CA LEU A 76 15.95 -20.58 14.01
C LEU A 76 16.11 -22.01 13.48
N ILE A 77 17.08 -22.75 14.01
CA ILE A 77 17.23 -24.18 13.70
C ILE A 77 16.61 -24.97 14.85
N VAL A 78 15.75 -25.93 14.51
CA VAL A 78 15.11 -26.82 15.48
C VAL A 78 15.37 -28.28 15.12
N SER A 79 15.25 -29.18 16.10
CA SER A 79 15.22 -30.62 15.83
C SER A 79 13.96 -31.00 15.05
N ILE A 80 14.02 -32.11 14.30
CA ILE A 80 12.85 -32.64 13.59
C ILE A 80 11.69 -32.96 14.55
N GLU A 81 11.97 -33.40 15.78
CA GLU A 81 10.94 -33.66 16.79
C GLU A 81 10.25 -32.37 17.26
N GLN A 82 11.01 -31.31 17.51
CA GLN A 82 10.44 -29.98 17.80
C GLN A 82 9.59 -29.47 16.63
N PHE A 83 10.04 -29.66 15.39
CA PHE A 83 9.27 -29.28 14.20
C PHE A 83 7.96 -30.09 14.09
N LYS A 84 8.01 -31.40 14.35
CA LYS A 84 6.82 -32.27 14.40
C LYS A 84 5.82 -31.77 15.45
N SER A 85 6.29 -31.33 16.62
CA SER A 85 5.44 -30.73 17.64
C SER A 85 4.77 -29.44 17.14
N ILE A 86 5.50 -28.55 16.46
CA ILE A 86 4.95 -27.32 15.87
C ILE A 86 3.88 -27.63 14.81
N VAL A 87 4.15 -28.58 13.91
CA VAL A 87 3.19 -28.98 12.87
C VAL A 87 1.94 -29.58 13.50
N SER A 88 2.12 -30.48 14.47
CA SER A 88 1.00 -31.12 15.19
C SER A 88 0.15 -30.10 15.94
N PHE A 89 0.80 -29.10 16.56
CA PHE A 89 0.14 -27.97 17.20
C PHE A 89 -0.76 -27.23 16.22
N ASN A 90 -0.26 -26.88 15.03
CA ASN A 90 -1.02 -26.16 14.02
C ASN A 90 -2.17 -26.99 13.44
N ILE A 91 -1.98 -28.28 13.19
CA ILE A 91 -3.07 -29.16 12.70
C ILE A 91 -4.26 -29.11 13.67
N LEU A 92 -3.98 -29.32 14.96
CA LEU A 92 -5.01 -29.34 16.00
C LEU A 92 -5.62 -27.96 16.24
N LEU A 93 -4.79 -26.92 16.26
CA LEU A 93 -5.22 -25.53 16.45
C LEU A 93 -6.19 -25.11 15.33
N PHE A 94 -5.86 -25.34 14.06
CA PHE A 94 -6.74 -24.96 12.96
C PHE A 94 -7.97 -25.88 12.87
N CYS A 95 -7.91 -27.13 13.34
CA CYS A 95 -9.13 -27.90 13.57
C CYS A 95 -10.06 -27.22 14.60
N ASP A 96 -9.50 -26.68 15.68
CA ASP A 96 -10.28 -25.96 16.70
C ASP A 96 -10.85 -24.62 16.18
N LEU A 97 -10.12 -23.91 15.31
CA LEU A 97 -10.55 -22.62 14.76
C LEU A 97 -11.64 -22.76 13.68
N TYR A 98 -11.61 -23.85 12.91
CA TYR A 98 -12.60 -24.16 11.86
C TYR A 98 -13.79 -24.99 12.39
N GLN A 99 -14.05 -24.95 13.72
CA GLN A 99 -15.12 -25.64 14.45
C GLN A 99 -16.17 -26.39 13.61
N ASN A 100 -15.85 -27.63 13.22
CA ASN A 100 -16.83 -28.62 12.80
C ASN A 100 -16.93 -29.64 13.93
N ASN A 101 -18.12 -29.82 14.51
CA ASN A 101 -18.42 -30.61 15.72
C ASN A 101 -18.06 -32.12 15.70
N SER A 102 -17.13 -32.57 14.86
CA SER A 102 -16.61 -33.95 14.83
C SER A 102 -15.10 -34.01 14.50
N ALA A 103 -14.24 -33.67 15.46
CA ALA A 103 -12.77 -33.74 15.29
C ALA A 103 -12.23 -35.12 14.82
N LYS A 104 -12.99 -36.21 14.98
CA LYS A 104 -12.61 -37.55 14.48
C LYS A 104 -12.63 -37.71 12.96
N SER A 105 -13.33 -36.86 12.20
CA SER A 105 -13.49 -37.02 10.75
C SER A 105 -12.37 -36.33 9.95
N TYR A 106 -11.90 -35.15 10.38
CA TYR A 106 -10.93 -34.34 9.63
C TYR A 106 -9.46 -34.72 9.82
N SER A 107 -9.07 -35.36 10.93
CA SER A 107 -7.67 -35.77 11.13
C SER A 107 -7.16 -36.72 10.05
N LYS A 108 -8.06 -37.48 9.41
CA LYS A 108 -7.72 -38.35 8.26
C LYS A 108 -7.45 -37.60 6.96
N GLN A 109 -7.89 -36.35 6.84
CA GLN A 109 -7.68 -35.48 5.66
C GLN A 109 -6.59 -34.43 5.90
N ALA A 110 -6.02 -34.37 7.10
CA ALA A 110 -4.93 -33.46 7.42
C ALA A 110 -3.65 -33.86 6.69
N ARG A 111 -2.87 -32.85 6.34
CA ARG A 111 -1.55 -33.00 5.74
C ARG A 111 -0.60 -33.77 6.67
N THR A 112 0.28 -34.56 6.06
CA THR A 112 1.37 -35.23 6.79
C THR A 112 2.54 -34.28 7.02
N ILE A 113 3.35 -34.56 8.05
CA ILE A 113 4.61 -33.83 8.30
C ILE A 113 5.52 -33.87 7.07
N GLU A 114 5.55 -34.99 6.36
CA GLU A 114 6.32 -35.17 5.11
C GLU A 114 6.01 -34.04 4.10
N SER A 115 4.74 -33.65 3.97
CA SER A 115 4.32 -32.59 3.04
C SER A 115 4.86 -31.20 3.39
N PHE A 116 5.42 -31.00 4.59
CA PHE A 116 6.05 -29.74 4.96
C PHE A 116 7.55 -29.73 4.70
N ILE A 117 8.20 -30.89 4.54
CA ILE A 117 9.66 -31.01 4.42
C ILE A 117 10.11 -31.59 3.07
N SER A 118 9.16 -32.12 2.29
CA SER A 118 9.39 -32.69 0.96
C SER A 118 8.62 -31.91 -0.11
N PRO A 119 9.11 -31.83 -1.37
CA PRO A 119 8.40 -31.20 -2.47
C PRO A 119 7.02 -31.85 -2.72
N ASN A 120 5.99 -31.02 -2.90
CA ASN A 120 4.64 -31.48 -3.25
C ASN A 120 4.34 -31.22 -4.72
N GLN A 121 3.38 -31.97 -5.28
CA GLN A 121 2.92 -31.79 -6.67
C GLN A 121 2.10 -30.49 -6.87
N CYS A 122 1.34 -30.09 -5.85
CA CYS A 122 0.53 -28.87 -5.85
C CYS A 122 1.03 -27.93 -4.75
N ASP A 123 0.90 -26.62 -4.99
CA ASP A 123 1.26 -25.61 -4.00
C ASP A 123 0.36 -25.67 -2.77
N GLN A 124 0.92 -25.31 -1.62
CA GLN A 124 0.24 -25.32 -0.33
C GLN A 124 0.70 -24.11 0.48
N VAL A 125 -0.12 -23.62 1.42
CA VAL A 125 0.35 -22.60 2.37
C VAL A 125 1.10 -23.31 3.50
N ASN A 126 2.40 -23.02 3.63
CA ASN A 126 3.28 -23.60 4.65
C ASN A 126 3.63 -22.62 5.76
N ILE A 127 2.77 -21.62 6.00
CA ILE A 127 2.90 -20.70 7.12
C ILE A 127 2.27 -21.33 8.36
N LEU A 128 3.02 -21.36 9.46
CA LEU A 128 2.57 -21.90 10.74
C LEU A 128 2.54 -20.79 11.79
N THR A 129 1.85 -21.01 12.91
CA THR A 129 1.88 -20.10 14.06
C THR A 129 2.27 -20.84 15.34
N VAL A 130 2.82 -20.11 16.31
CA VAL A 130 3.23 -20.64 17.61
C VAL A 130 2.99 -19.61 18.72
N PRO A 131 2.76 -20.05 19.97
CA PRO A 131 2.76 -19.15 21.12
C PRO A 131 4.19 -18.66 21.44
N GLY A 132 4.28 -17.43 21.94
CA GLY A 132 5.51 -16.81 22.43
C GLY A 132 5.68 -15.36 21.98
N GLU A 133 6.52 -14.60 22.68
CA GLU A 133 6.76 -13.18 22.42
C GLU A 133 8.12 -12.95 21.75
N GLN A 134 9.22 -13.34 22.41
CA GLN A 134 10.58 -13.18 21.88
C GLN A 134 11.07 -14.40 21.09
N GLY A 135 10.40 -15.54 21.21
CA GLY A 135 10.73 -16.81 20.58
C GLY A 135 9.63 -17.84 20.81
N ILE A 136 9.83 -19.05 20.31
CA ILE A 136 8.85 -20.14 20.42
C ILE A 136 8.77 -20.63 21.87
N ASP A 137 7.57 -20.60 22.45
CA ASP A 137 7.29 -21.22 23.75
C ASP A 137 6.98 -22.72 23.57
N PHE A 138 8.04 -23.53 23.50
CA PHE A 138 7.93 -24.98 23.34
C PHE A 138 7.21 -25.66 24.51
N GLN A 139 7.33 -25.12 25.73
CA GLN A 139 6.66 -25.68 26.89
C GLN A 139 5.14 -25.56 26.75
N LYS A 140 4.64 -24.41 26.28
CA LYS A 140 3.22 -24.21 26.01
C LYS A 140 2.72 -25.05 24.83
N VAL A 141 3.55 -25.23 23.79
CA VAL A 141 3.25 -26.16 22.69
C VAL A 141 3.09 -27.59 23.23
N GLU A 142 4.02 -28.07 24.06
CA GLU A 142 3.95 -29.41 24.67
C GLU A 142 2.75 -29.56 25.60
N GLN A 143 2.47 -28.58 26.46
CA GLN A 143 1.29 -28.57 27.33
C GLN A 143 -0.01 -28.68 26.53
N TYR A 144 -0.09 -28.00 25.38
CA TYR A 144 -1.23 -28.11 24.49
C TYR A 144 -1.37 -29.50 23.86
N LEU A 145 -0.27 -30.07 23.35
CA LEU A 145 -0.27 -31.41 22.77
C LEU A 145 -0.62 -32.47 23.83
N ASP A 146 -0.11 -32.33 25.04
CA ASP A 146 -0.43 -33.21 26.17
C ASP A 146 -1.90 -33.10 26.59
N CYS A 147 -2.47 -31.89 26.59
CA CYS A 147 -3.90 -31.69 26.79
C CYS A 147 -4.73 -32.42 25.71
N LYS A 148 -4.32 -32.35 24.44
CA LYS A 148 -5.06 -32.94 23.31
C LYS A 148 -4.90 -34.47 23.19
N PHE A 149 -3.69 -34.99 23.39
CA PHE A 149 -3.37 -36.40 23.15
C PHE A 149 -3.39 -37.25 24.42
N LYS A 150 -2.92 -36.69 25.56
CA LYS A 150 -2.84 -37.42 26.84
C LYS A 150 -4.00 -37.09 27.78
N TYR A 151 -4.88 -36.16 27.42
CA TYR A 151 -6.03 -35.72 28.23
C TYR A 151 -5.63 -35.22 29.63
N ILE A 152 -4.49 -34.51 29.72
CA ILE A 152 -4.07 -33.89 30.98
C ILE A 152 -5.04 -32.75 31.32
N LYS A 153 -5.76 -32.93 32.42
CA LYS A 153 -6.80 -32.02 32.90
C LYS A 153 -6.23 -30.99 33.87
N GLN A 154 -6.49 -29.71 33.61
CA GLN A 154 -6.22 -28.61 34.52
C GLN A 154 -7.54 -27.94 34.86
N HIS A 155 -7.85 -27.77 36.15
CA HIS A 155 -9.09 -27.12 36.55
C HIS A 155 -9.10 -25.64 36.18
N TYR A 156 -10.27 -25.15 35.76
CA TYR A 156 -10.48 -23.74 35.45
C TYR A 156 -10.27 -22.84 36.69
N ARG A 157 -9.60 -21.70 36.51
CA ARG A 157 -9.35 -20.70 37.57
C ARG A 157 -9.91 -19.32 37.21
N SER A 158 -9.62 -18.81 36.02
CA SER A 158 -10.26 -17.64 35.38
C SER A 158 -9.60 -17.31 34.04
N ASN A 159 -10.29 -16.58 33.17
CA ASN A 159 -9.77 -15.94 31.96
C ASN A 159 -9.03 -16.87 30.96
N SER A 160 -9.56 -18.07 30.78
CA SER A 160 -9.09 -19.02 29.77
C SER A 160 -10.27 -19.57 28.97
N LEU A 161 -10.01 -20.03 27.76
CA LEU A 161 -10.96 -20.95 27.10
C LEU A 161 -11.07 -22.23 27.92
N VAL A 162 -12.17 -22.95 27.72
CA VAL A 162 -12.49 -24.14 28.52
C VAL A 162 -13.02 -25.28 27.66
N TYR A 163 -12.93 -26.47 28.23
CA TYR A 163 -13.57 -27.68 27.72
C TYR A 163 -14.16 -28.49 28.87
N MET A 164 -15.08 -29.39 28.54
CA MET A 164 -15.73 -30.29 29.51
C MET A 164 -15.17 -31.73 29.36
N ASP A 165 -15.89 -32.60 28.66
CA ASP A 165 -15.52 -34.01 28.53
C ASP A 165 -14.37 -34.24 27.54
N SER A 166 -14.21 -33.34 26.57
CA SER A 166 -13.28 -33.50 25.46
C SER A 166 -12.58 -32.19 25.14
N PRO A 167 -11.23 -32.17 25.07
CA PRO A 167 -10.46 -30.98 24.74
C PRO A 167 -10.63 -30.54 23.28
N TYR A 168 -11.37 -31.30 22.47
CA TYR A 168 -11.70 -30.98 21.08
C TYR A 168 -13.02 -30.21 20.93
N LYS A 169 -13.73 -29.94 22.04
CA LYS A 169 -14.90 -29.09 22.08
C LYS A 169 -14.60 -27.92 22.99
N LEU A 170 -14.30 -26.78 22.37
CA LEU A 170 -13.88 -25.58 23.07
C LEU A 170 -15.03 -24.60 23.23
N TYR A 171 -15.05 -23.96 24.39
CA TYR A 171 -16.05 -22.98 24.75
C TYR A 171 -15.38 -21.74 25.36
N ASN A 172 -16.02 -20.60 25.17
CA ASN A 172 -15.76 -19.40 25.94
C ASN A 172 -16.67 -19.39 27.18
N VAL A 173 -16.16 -18.93 28.32
CA VAL A 173 -16.99 -18.75 29.51
C VAL A 173 -17.76 -17.45 29.35
N LEU A 174 -19.09 -17.55 29.26
CA LEU A 174 -19.98 -16.40 29.08
C LEU A 174 -20.36 -15.78 30.42
N TYR A 175 -20.77 -16.61 31.39
CA TYR A 175 -21.28 -16.13 32.68
C TYR A 175 -20.97 -17.14 33.80
N CYS A 176 -20.59 -16.64 34.97
CA CYS A 176 -20.35 -17.44 36.17
C CYS A 176 -21.43 -17.13 37.20
N PHE A 177 -22.01 -18.15 37.83
CA PHE A 177 -23.06 -18.00 38.82
C PHE A 177 -22.97 -19.04 39.93
N ASP A 178 -23.62 -18.76 41.05
CA ASP A 178 -23.77 -19.67 42.18
C ASP A 178 -25.25 -19.98 42.45
N LYS A 179 -25.55 -20.68 43.54
CA LYS A 179 -26.94 -21.05 43.89
C LYS A 179 -27.82 -19.85 44.28
N ASN A 180 -27.22 -18.70 44.59
CA ASN A 180 -27.90 -17.49 45.09
C ASN A 180 -28.06 -16.41 44.01
N THR A 181 -27.33 -16.51 42.90
CA THR A 181 -27.38 -15.55 41.78
C THR A 181 -28.81 -15.45 41.22
N GLN A 182 -29.32 -14.23 41.11
CA GLN A 182 -30.71 -14.01 40.69
C GLN A 182 -30.87 -14.16 39.18
N LEU A 183 -31.98 -14.72 38.71
CA LEU A 183 -32.24 -14.88 37.27
C LEU A 183 -32.20 -13.55 36.52
N ILE A 184 -32.72 -12.49 37.15
CA ILE A 184 -32.71 -11.14 36.58
C ILE A 184 -31.29 -10.60 36.33
N GLU A 185 -30.30 -10.99 37.14
CA GLU A 185 -28.90 -10.55 36.95
C GLU A 185 -28.32 -11.10 35.66
N TYR A 186 -28.60 -12.38 35.35
CA TYR A 186 -28.21 -12.97 34.08
C TYR A 186 -28.96 -12.37 32.89
N PHE A 187 -30.26 -12.09 33.02
CA PHE A 187 -31.01 -11.45 31.93
C PHE A 187 -30.53 -10.02 31.66
N ARG A 188 -30.18 -9.25 32.70
CA ARG A 188 -29.50 -7.95 32.55
C ARG A 188 -28.16 -8.10 31.84
N PHE A 189 -27.35 -9.07 32.26
CA PHE A 189 -26.08 -9.38 31.59
C PHE A 189 -26.27 -9.63 30.08
N LEU A 190 -27.30 -10.39 29.67
CA LEU A 190 -27.58 -10.66 28.25
C LEU A 190 -27.93 -9.38 27.46
N ILE A 191 -28.64 -8.43 28.09
CA ILE A 191 -28.98 -7.13 27.49
C ILE A 191 -27.74 -6.24 27.40
N ASP A 192 -26.97 -6.14 28.49
CA ASP A 192 -25.75 -5.34 28.55
C ASP A 192 -24.72 -5.79 27.48
N HIS A 193 -24.72 -7.07 27.13
CA HIS A 193 -23.86 -7.66 26.09
C HIS A 193 -24.52 -7.75 24.71
N GLN A 194 -25.68 -7.10 24.52
CA GLN A 194 -26.40 -7.01 23.24
C GLN A 194 -26.76 -8.38 22.62
N ILE A 195 -26.97 -9.41 23.44
CA ILE A 195 -27.46 -10.72 22.99
C ILE A 195 -28.97 -10.63 22.71
N TYR A 196 -29.69 -9.82 23.50
CA TYR A 196 -31.09 -9.45 23.30
C TYR A 196 -31.24 -7.94 23.51
N ASN A 197 -32.30 -7.34 22.96
CA ASN A 197 -32.50 -5.89 23.03
C ASN A 197 -33.24 -5.46 24.31
N GLU A 198 -34.18 -6.28 24.78
CA GLU A 198 -35.04 -5.94 25.91
C GLU A 198 -35.47 -7.17 26.73
N LEU A 199 -35.90 -6.93 27.97
CA LEU A 199 -36.25 -8.00 28.90
C LEU A 199 -37.47 -8.81 28.46
N SER A 200 -38.46 -8.15 27.84
CA SER A 200 -39.65 -8.78 27.24
C SER A 200 -39.27 -9.83 26.20
N GLU A 201 -38.28 -9.53 25.35
CA GLU A 201 -37.76 -10.45 24.35
C GLU A 201 -37.19 -11.71 25.02
N ILE A 202 -36.38 -11.54 26.07
CA ILE A 202 -35.79 -12.65 26.84
C ILE A 202 -36.88 -13.49 27.54
N GLN A 203 -37.87 -12.84 28.16
CA GLN A 203 -38.97 -13.52 28.84
C GLN A 203 -39.84 -14.33 27.90
N GLN A 204 -40.16 -13.78 26.71
CA GLN A 204 -40.84 -14.51 25.65
C GLN A 204 -39.99 -15.67 25.15
N HIS A 205 -38.69 -15.43 24.95
CA HIS A 205 -37.75 -16.41 24.42
C HIS A 205 -37.56 -17.62 25.35
N TYR A 206 -37.41 -17.40 26.65
CA TYR A 206 -37.28 -18.47 27.65
C TYR A 206 -38.61 -18.93 28.27
N GLN A 207 -39.73 -18.28 27.91
CA GLN A 207 -41.08 -18.53 28.44
C GLN A 207 -41.15 -18.41 29.98
N VAL A 208 -40.60 -17.30 30.52
CA VAL A 208 -40.54 -17.05 31.97
C VAL A 208 -41.33 -15.81 32.35
N ASN A 209 -42.42 -16.02 33.11
CA ASN A 209 -43.28 -14.94 33.60
C ASN A 209 -42.84 -14.39 34.97
N ASN A 210 -42.22 -15.21 35.82
CA ASN A 210 -41.74 -14.81 37.15
C ASN A 210 -40.21 -14.78 37.18
N LEU A 211 -39.63 -13.60 37.45
CA LEU A 211 -38.19 -13.37 37.52
C LEU A 211 -37.64 -13.44 38.96
N GLU A 212 -38.51 -13.59 39.97
CA GLU A 212 -38.16 -13.75 41.39
C GLU A 212 -37.71 -15.18 41.70
N MET A 213 -36.69 -15.66 40.98
CA MET A 213 -36.04 -16.93 41.25
C MET A 213 -34.54 -16.85 40.97
N THR A 214 -33.78 -17.78 41.53
CA THR A 214 -32.35 -17.89 41.23
C THR A 214 -32.13 -18.56 39.88
N LEU A 215 -31.02 -18.24 39.22
CA LEU A 215 -30.64 -18.83 37.94
C LEU A 215 -30.47 -20.36 38.06
N TYR A 216 -29.99 -20.84 39.21
CA TYR A 216 -29.91 -22.26 39.53
C TYR A 216 -31.30 -22.93 39.48
N LYS A 217 -32.30 -22.36 40.15
CA LYS A 217 -33.67 -22.90 40.16
C LYS A 217 -34.31 -22.87 38.77
N PHE A 218 -33.98 -21.87 37.95
CA PHE A 218 -34.45 -21.77 36.57
C PHE A 218 -33.98 -22.95 35.69
N PHE A 219 -32.72 -23.37 35.83
CA PHE A 219 -32.17 -24.53 35.11
C PHE A 219 -32.51 -25.88 35.72
N ASP A 220 -32.82 -25.94 37.02
CA ASP A 220 -33.29 -27.14 37.70
C ASP A 220 -34.76 -27.48 37.33
N ASN A 221 -35.61 -26.48 37.18
CA ASN A 221 -37.05 -26.67 37.03
C ASN A 221 -37.43 -27.43 35.73
N LYS A 222 -37.85 -28.69 35.90
CA LYS A 222 -38.25 -29.62 34.83
C LYS A 222 -39.69 -29.43 34.34
N ASP A 223 -40.49 -28.67 35.07
CA ASP A 223 -41.93 -28.47 34.82
C ASP A 223 -42.23 -27.21 33.99
N LEU A 224 -41.21 -26.37 33.72
CA LEU A 224 -41.32 -25.21 32.84
C LEU A 224 -41.47 -25.65 31.36
N PRO A 225 -42.30 -24.94 30.55
CA PRO A 225 -42.62 -25.34 29.18
C PRO A 225 -41.40 -25.39 28.25
N ASN A 226 -41.61 -25.95 27.05
CA ASN A 226 -40.61 -26.20 26.00
C ASN A 226 -39.89 -24.90 25.56
N SER A 227 -38.88 -24.49 26.31
CA SER A 227 -37.89 -23.46 25.97
C SER A 227 -36.98 -23.94 24.81
N MET A 228 -35.99 -23.13 24.40
CA MET A 228 -34.97 -23.54 23.41
C MET A 228 -34.41 -24.95 23.68
N ASN A 229 -34.09 -25.68 22.60
CA ASN A 229 -33.46 -27.00 22.65
C ASN A 229 -32.20 -27.05 23.55
N SER A 230 -31.43 -25.95 23.63
CA SER A 230 -30.25 -25.81 24.50
C SER A 230 -30.62 -25.85 25.99
N VAL A 231 -31.62 -25.07 26.41
CA VAL A 231 -32.08 -25.04 27.81
C VAL A 231 -32.76 -26.35 28.20
N GLN A 232 -33.54 -26.95 27.30
CA GLN A 232 -34.08 -28.29 27.53
C GLN A 232 -32.97 -29.33 27.70
N ALA A 233 -31.90 -29.26 26.90
CA ALA A 233 -30.75 -30.14 27.04
C ALA A 233 -30.00 -29.90 28.36
N ILE A 234 -29.90 -28.65 28.82
CA ILE A 234 -29.35 -28.30 30.14
C ILE A 234 -30.22 -28.92 31.23
N ARG A 235 -31.53 -28.67 31.25
CA ARG A 235 -32.50 -29.20 32.25
C ARG A 235 -32.46 -30.73 32.35
N LYS A 236 -32.33 -31.42 31.22
CA LYS A 236 -32.21 -32.89 31.19
C LYS A 236 -30.94 -33.41 31.88
N LYS A 237 -29.84 -32.65 31.80
CA LYS A 237 -28.54 -33.00 32.39
C LYS A 237 -28.31 -32.36 33.77
N PHE A 238 -29.14 -31.39 34.15
CA PHE A 238 -29.05 -30.69 35.41
C PHE A 238 -29.35 -31.66 36.55
N ASN A 239 -28.32 -31.96 37.35
CA ASN A 239 -28.39 -32.95 38.41
C ASN A 239 -28.37 -32.23 39.76
N ASN A 240 -29.40 -32.42 40.59
CA ASN A 240 -29.65 -31.62 41.79
C ASN A 240 -28.71 -31.92 42.98
N GLN A 241 -27.73 -32.81 42.77
CA GLN A 241 -26.83 -33.34 43.78
C GLN A 241 -25.36 -32.97 43.52
N THR A 242 -25.09 -31.92 42.76
CA THR A 242 -23.71 -31.45 42.51
C THR A 242 -23.12 -30.79 43.77
N LYS A 243 -21.94 -31.26 44.18
CA LYS A 243 -21.12 -30.67 45.26
C LYS A 243 -20.52 -29.31 44.88
N ASP A 244 -20.69 -28.89 43.63
CA ASP A 244 -20.14 -27.65 43.10
C ASP A 244 -20.85 -26.43 43.69
N GLN A 245 -20.04 -25.42 44.03
CA GLN A 245 -20.52 -24.13 44.54
C GLN A 245 -20.68 -23.10 43.40
N GLN A 246 -19.94 -23.27 42.30
CA GLN A 246 -19.97 -22.40 41.13
C GLN A 246 -20.35 -23.17 39.86
N PHE A 247 -21.07 -22.48 38.99
CA PHE A 247 -21.55 -22.97 37.71
C PHE A 247 -21.23 -21.97 36.61
N TYR A 248 -21.02 -22.48 35.40
CA TYR A 248 -20.58 -21.67 34.26
C TYR A 248 -21.49 -21.89 33.07
N LEU A 249 -22.01 -20.78 32.53
CA LEU A 249 -22.63 -20.75 31.22
C LEU A 249 -21.54 -20.52 30.17
N LEU A 250 -21.54 -21.40 29.18
CA LEU A 250 -20.52 -21.50 28.16
C LEU A 250 -21.14 -21.21 26.79
N GLN A 251 -20.36 -20.57 25.93
CA GLN A 251 -20.74 -20.28 24.55
C GLN A 251 -19.73 -20.88 23.58
N GLN A 252 -20.22 -21.38 22.44
CA GLN A 252 -19.33 -21.76 21.34
C GLN A 252 -18.71 -20.52 20.70
N MET A 253 -17.43 -20.62 20.36
CA MET A 253 -16.71 -19.60 19.60
C MET A 253 -17.26 -19.52 18.17
N LYS A 254 -16.93 -18.44 17.46
CA LYS A 254 -17.28 -18.34 16.03
C LYS A 254 -16.45 -19.34 15.22
N HIS A 255 -16.97 -19.71 14.05
CA HIS A 255 -16.14 -20.36 13.04
C HIS A 255 -15.26 -19.28 12.37
N ILE A 256 -13.99 -19.57 12.07
CA ILE A 256 -13.06 -18.56 11.51
C ILE A 256 -13.59 -17.87 10.22
N ASN A 257 -14.25 -18.60 9.32
CA ASN A 257 -14.92 -18.03 8.15
C ASN A 257 -16.13 -17.12 8.45
N GLN A 258 -16.63 -17.10 9.68
CA GLN A 258 -17.68 -16.17 10.13
C GLN A 258 -17.12 -14.83 10.62
N MET A 259 -15.79 -14.71 10.69
CA MET A 259 -15.15 -13.44 11.04
C MET A 259 -15.27 -12.44 9.89
N HIS A 260 -15.52 -11.18 10.25
CA HIS A 260 -15.60 -10.05 9.32
C HIS A 260 -16.60 -10.27 8.16
N GLN A 261 -17.72 -10.96 8.44
CA GLN A 261 -18.70 -11.33 7.41
C GLN A 261 -19.22 -10.13 6.63
N GLN A 262 -19.52 -9.03 7.32
CA GLN A 262 -20.08 -7.79 6.75
C GLN A 262 -19.00 -6.78 6.31
N ALA A 263 -17.72 -7.15 6.30
CA ALA A 263 -16.67 -6.21 5.97
C ALA A 263 -16.66 -5.81 4.49
N ASP A 264 -16.46 -4.51 4.24
CA ASP A 264 -16.01 -4.02 2.95
C ASP A 264 -14.56 -4.46 2.74
N TYR A 265 -14.43 -5.39 1.80
CA TYR A 265 -13.18 -6.04 1.46
C TYR A 265 -12.25 -5.12 0.66
N GLN A 266 -12.78 -4.10 -0.02
CA GLN A 266 -11.93 -3.16 -0.74
C GLN A 266 -11.17 -2.31 0.28
N ASN A 267 -11.85 -1.79 1.29
CA ASN A 267 -11.21 -0.85 2.20
C ASN A 267 -10.67 -1.51 3.49
N LEU A 268 -10.79 -2.85 3.61
CA LEU A 268 -10.48 -3.58 4.86
C LEU A 268 -11.22 -3.00 6.08
N ILE A 269 -12.43 -2.48 5.83
CA ILE A 269 -13.30 -1.89 6.84
C ILE A 269 -14.34 -2.92 7.22
N CYS A 270 -14.49 -3.17 8.52
CA CYS A 270 -15.56 -4.02 9.02
C CYS A 270 -16.52 -3.13 9.82
N PRO A 271 -17.82 -3.07 9.50
CA PRO A 271 -18.76 -2.22 10.23
C PRO A 271 -18.90 -2.63 11.69
N ASP A 272 -18.68 -3.92 11.99
CA ASP A 272 -18.63 -4.47 13.34
C ASP A 272 -17.31 -4.13 14.09
N CYS A 273 -16.28 -3.64 13.39
CA CYS A 273 -15.02 -3.19 13.97
C CYS A 273 -14.97 -1.67 13.96
N GLN A 274 -15.18 -1.03 15.12
CA GLN A 274 -14.99 0.41 15.26
C GLN A 274 -13.56 0.71 15.71
N SER A 275 -13.22 2.00 15.84
CA SER A 275 -11.90 2.42 16.33
C SER A 275 -11.57 1.89 17.73
N ILE A 276 -12.60 1.64 18.56
CA ILE A 276 -12.46 1.19 19.95
C ILE A 276 -12.84 -0.28 20.12
N SER A 277 -13.73 -0.82 19.26
CA SER A 277 -14.24 -2.20 19.36
C SER A 277 -13.77 -3.06 18.19
N LYS A 278 -13.34 -4.29 18.51
CA LYS A 278 -12.83 -5.26 17.53
C LYS A 278 -13.75 -6.47 17.46
N CYS A 279 -13.99 -6.98 16.25
CA CYS A 279 -14.65 -8.27 16.06
C CYS A 279 -13.94 -9.34 16.90
N SER A 280 -14.66 -10.00 17.79
CA SER A 280 -14.11 -11.10 18.60
C SER A 280 -14.48 -12.45 18.00
N PHE A 281 -13.48 -13.34 17.92
CA PHE A 281 -13.65 -14.76 17.62
C PHE A 281 -14.33 -15.50 18.78
N LEU A 282 -14.16 -15.00 20.00
CA LEU A 282 -14.60 -15.65 21.24
C LEU A 282 -16.12 -15.54 21.48
N VAL A 283 -16.76 -14.51 20.93
CA VAL A 283 -18.18 -14.20 21.17
C VAL A 283 -18.99 -14.46 19.91
N SER A 284 -20.00 -15.32 20.03
CA SER A 284 -20.98 -15.60 18.98
C SER A 284 -22.30 -14.88 19.28
N LYS A 285 -23.10 -14.56 18.26
CA LYS A 285 -24.50 -14.13 18.45
C LYS A 285 -25.45 -15.32 18.66
N SER A 286 -24.90 -16.54 18.74
CA SER A 286 -25.68 -17.75 18.97
C SER A 286 -26.32 -17.73 20.36
N GLN A 287 -27.63 -17.94 20.38
CA GLN A 287 -28.43 -18.14 21.59
C GLN A 287 -28.20 -19.53 22.22
N GLN A 288 -27.40 -20.39 21.58
CA GLN A 288 -27.06 -21.70 22.12
C GLN A 288 -26.04 -21.58 23.26
N ILE A 289 -26.50 -21.89 24.47
CA ILE A 289 -25.70 -21.94 25.70
C ILE A 289 -25.48 -23.38 26.17
N PHE A 290 -24.36 -23.60 26.84
CA PHE A 290 -24.02 -24.85 27.51
C PHE A 290 -23.76 -24.57 29.00
N LEU A 291 -23.92 -25.57 29.85
CA LEU A 291 -23.71 -25.44 31.29
C LEU A 291 -22.65 -26.45 31.74
N ALA A 292 -21.74 -26.01 32.62
CA ALA A 292 -20.82 -26.86 33.33
C ALA A 292 -20.74 -26.51 34.82
N GLY A 293 -20.64 -27.51 35.68
CA GLY A 293 -20.22 -27.32 37.07
C GLY A 293 -18.70 -27.07 37.16
N GLN A 294 -18.24 -26.45 38.25
CA GLN A 294 -16.82 -26.21 38.49
C GLN A 294 -15.95 -27.47 38.39
N SER A 295 -16.46 -28.62 38.85
CA SER A 295 -15.73 -29.89 38.81
C SER A 295 -15.57 -30.48 37.40
N GLU A 296 -16.44 -30.08 36.47
CA GLU A 296 -16.50 -30.56 35.09
C GLU A 296 -15.76 -29.63 34.11
N LEU A 297 -15.25 -28.50 34.59
CA LEU A 297 -14.66 -27.46 33.74
C LEU A 297 -13.13 -27.47 33.79
N PHE A 298 -12.52 -27.67 32.62
CA PHE A 298 -11.08 -27.71 32.47
C PHE A 298 -10.56 -26.55 31.62
N ALA A 299 -9.44 -25.97 32.04
CA ALA A 299 -8.76 -24.89 31.34
C ALA A 299 -8.10 -25.40 30.05
N TYR A 300 -8.30 -24.64 28.97
CA TYR A 300 -7.57 -24.80 27.74
C TYR A 300 -6.18 -24.13 27.87
N PRO A 301 -5.08 -24.83 27.53
CA PRO A 301 -3.73 -24.38 27.87
C PRO A 301 -3.21 -23.21 27.02
N ILE A 302 -3.89 -22.84 25.94
CA ILE A 302 -3.52 -21.71 25.09
C ILE A 302 -4.25 -20.45 25.54
N PRO A 303 -3.55 -19.29 25.63
CA PRO A 303 -4.17 -18.04 26.05
C PRO A 303 -5.34 -17.66 25.16
N ILE A 304 -6.40 -17.16 25.79
CA ILE A 304 -7.62 -16.72 25.11
C ILE A 304 -7.34 -15.60 24.11
N GLU A 305 -6.42 -14.71 24.46
CA GLU A 305 -5.93 -13.60 23.62
C GLU A 305 -5.28 -14.10 22.32
N TYR A 306 -4.38 -15.07 22.42
CA TYR A 306 -3.73 -15.68 21.26
C TYR A 306 -4.75 -16.35 20.33
N MET A 307 -5.70 -17.11 20.89
CA MET A 307 -6.77 -17.74 20.12
C MET A 307 -7.64 -16.71 19.39
N ASN A 308 -8.00 -15.64 20.08
CA ASN A 308 -8.77 -14.56 19.50
C ASN A 308 -8.01 -13.86 18.37
N LEU A 309 -6.72 -13.60 18.56
CA LEU A 309 -5.86 -12.94 17.57
C LEU A 309 -5.73 -13.77 16.28
N ILE A 310 -5.40 -15.06 16.39
CA ILE A 310 -5.29 -15.97 15.24
C ILE A 310 -6.64 -16.09 14.52
N GLY A 311 -7.72 -16.33 15.28
CA GLY A 311 -9.06 -16.46 14.72
C GLY A 311 -9.53 -15.21 13.97
N ARG A 312 -9.08 -14.02 14.38
CA ARG A 312 -9.43 -12.75 13.72
C ARG A 312 -8.60 -12.45 12.47
N LEU A 313 -7.29 -12.70 12.50
CA LEU A 313 -6.35 -12.07 11.55
C LEU A 313 -5.50 -13.05 10.74
N PHE A 314 -5.49 -14.36 11.02
CA PHE A 314 -4.54 -15.27 10.39
C PHE A 314 -4.66 -15.30 8.86
N SER A 315 -5.86 -15.54 8.33
CA SER A 315 -6.10 -15.63 6.87
C SER A 315 -5.70 -14.36 6.13
N GLN A 316 -5.89 -13.22 6.78
CA GLN A 316 -5.56 -11.89 6.30
C GLN A 316 -4.05 -11.65 6.28
N LEU A 317 -3.36 -12.06 7.34
CA LEU A 317 -1.90 -12.02 7.40
C LEU A 317 -1.27 -12.89 6.32
N ILE A 318 -1.85 -14.05 5.99
CA ILE A 318 -1.40 -14.84 4.84
C ILE A 318 -1.50 -14.04 3.53
N CYS A 319 -2.62 -13.34 3.30
CA CYS A 319 -2.75 -12.44 2.15
C CYS A 319 -1.69 -11.35 2.13
N GLN A 320 -1.44 -10.71 3.27
CA GLN A 320 -0.42 -9.67 3.35
C GLN A 320 1.01 -10.21 3.16
N MET A 321 1.31 -11.40 3.69
CA MET A 321 2.57 -12.08 3.45
C MET A 321 2.74 -12.43 1.97
N MET A 322 1.69 -12.80 1.23
CA MET A 322 1.81 -12.99 -0.22
C MET A 322 2.30 -11.73 -0.93
N HIS A 323 1.83 -10.56 -0.50
CA HIS A 323 2.28 -9.27 -1.05
C HIS A 323 3.75 -9.00 -0.73
N TYR A 324 4.17 -9.16 0.53
CA TYR A 324 5.57 -9.00 0.93
C TYR A 324 6.51 -9.90 0.13
N ALA A 325 6.13 -11.16 -0.06
CA ALA A 325 6.93 -12.09 -0.86
C ALA A 325 6.98 -11.70 -2.35
N LYS A 326 5.88 -11.23 -2.95
CA LYS A 326 5.88 -10.70 -4.32
C LYS A 326 6.86 -9.53 -4.43
N THR A 327 6.77 -8.54 -3.55
CA THR A 327 7.66 -7.37 -3.51
C THR A 327 9.12 -7.77 -3.37
N GLN A 328 9.46 -8.62 -2.39
CA GLN A 328 10.83 -9.10 -2.19
C GLN A 328 11.37 -9.83 -3.43
N ASN A 329 10.55 -10.68 -4.07
CA ASN A 329 10.96 -11.40 -5.28
C ASN A 329 11.26 -10.45 -6.45
N VAL A 330 10.46 -9.38 -6.61
CA VAL A 330 10.73 -8.35 -7.61
C VAL A 330 12.01 -7.60 -7.27
N ASN A 331 12.18 -7.16 -6.01
CA ASN A 331 13.36 -6.42 -5.59
C ASN A 331 14.66 -7.22 -5.83
N ASN A 332 14.63 -8.51 -5.52
CA ASN A 332 15.74 -9.44 -5.78
C ASN A 332 16.03 -9.61 -7.27
N LYS A 333 14.99 -9.77 -8.11
CA LYS A 333 15.14 -9.84 -9.58
C LYS A 333 15.75 -8.56 -10.15
N LEU A 334 15.42 -7.42 -9.57
CA LEU A 334 15.98 -6.11 -9.92
C LEU A 334 17.34 -5.86 -9.27
N SER A 335 17.97 -6.85 -8.62
CA SER A 335 19.28 -6.72 -7.97
C SER A 335 19.34 -5.60 -6.92
N ASN A 336 18.24 -5.33 -6.21
CA ASN A 336 18.13 -4.31 -5.17
C ASN A 336 18.53 -2.90 -5.63
N ILE A 337 18.31 -2.57 -6.90
CA ILE A 337 18.58 -1.23 -7.46
C ILE A 337 17.71 -0.15 -6.81
N ALA A 338 16.47 -0.48 -6.43
CA ALA A 338 15.54 0.42 -5.75
C ALA A 338 15.27 0.00 -4.29
N GLN A 339 14.64 0.89 -3.53
CA GLN A 339 14.17 0.59 -2.17
C GLN A 339 12.94 -0.32 -2.21
N ILE A 340 12.85 -1.28 -1.28
CA ILE A 340 11.78 -2.30 -1.27
C ILE A 340 10.39 -1.67 -1.15
N GLU A 341 10.26 -0.57 -0.41
CA GLU A 341 9.01 0.18 -0.24
C GLU A 341 8.53 0.80 -1.56
N ARG A 342 9.45 1.22 -2.44
CA ARG A 342 9.15 1.80 -3.74
C ARG A 342 8.86 0.73 -4.78
N ILE A 343 9.50 -0.44 -4.67
CA ILE A 343 9.12 -1.61 -5.46
C ILE A 343 7.71 -2.07 -5.11
N GLU A 344 7.34 -2.07 -3.83
CA GLU A 344 5.97 -2.41 -3.37
C GLU A 344 4.93 -1.51 -4.06
N GLU A 345 5.18 -0.22 -4.10
CA GLU A 345 4.34 0.79 -4.76
C GLU A 345 4.32 0.61 -6.28
N ALA A 346 5.48 0.44 -6.92
CA ALA A 346 5.61 0.31 -8.37
C ALA A 346 4.92 -0.93 -8.95
N ILE A 347 4.80 -2.02 -8.18
CA ILE A 347 4.10 -3.24 -8.63
C ILE A 347 2.65 -3.33 -8.14
N SER A 348 2.17 -2.33 -7.40
CA SER A 348 0.79 -2.25 -6.92
C SER A 348 -0.11 -1.58 -7.97
N CYS A 349 -1.05 -2.31 -8.56
CA CYS A 349 -2.03 -1.73 -9.46
C CYS A 349 -3.15 -1.00 -8.70
N PRO A 350 -3.82 -0.01 -9.32
CA PRO A 350 -4.99 0.65 -8.72
C PRO A 350 -6.11 -0.32 -8.31
N SER A 351 -6.29 -1.42 -9.05
CA SER A 351 -7.23 -2.51 -8.72
C SER A 351 -6.86 -3.26 -7.44
N PHE A 352 -5.59 -3.25 -7.05
CA PHE A 352 -5.10 -3.83 -5.81
C PHE A 352 -5.07 -2.83 -4.66
N ASN A 353 -4.68 -1.59 -4.89
CA ASN A 353 -4.69 -0.55 -3.86
C ASN A 353 -4.95 0.81 -4.51
N LEU A 354 -6.12 1.38 -4.26
CA LEU A 354 -6.50 2.68 -4.84
C LEU A 354 -5.67 3.82 -4.26
N GLU A 355 -5.27 3.71 -2.99
CA GLU A 355 -4.59 4.77 -2.27
C GLU A 355 -3.09 4.78 -2.55
N ARG A 356 -2.45 3.61 -2.63
CA ARG A 356 -1.00 3.48 -2.86
C ARG A 356 -0.72 2.50 -4.00
N ASN A 357 -0.49 3.04 -5.19
CA ASN A 357 -0.23 2.28 -6.41
C ASN A 357 0.85 2.93 -7.27
N TYR A 358 1.16 2.31 -8.40
CA TYR A 358 2.24 2.69 -9.28
C TYR A 358 2.12 4.09 -9.91
N GLN A 359 0.94 4.71 -9.92
CA GLN A 359 0.66 5.85 -10.80
C GLN A 359 1.49 7.12 -10.49
N ASN A 360 1.87 7.35 -9.23
CA ASN A 360 2.76 8.48 -8.90
C ASN A 360 4.18 8.24 -9.42
N LEU A 361 4.66 7.01 -9.23
CA LEU A 361 5.97 6.59 -9.69
C LEU A 361 6.02 6.51 -11.23
N GLU A 362 4.91 6.13 -11.87
CA GLU A 362 4.72 6.17 -13.32
C GLU A 362 4.93 7.58 -13.85
N MET A 363 4.24 8.58 -13.29
CA MET A 363 4.38 9.99 -13.72
C MET A 363 5.83 10.50 -13.60
N LEU A 364 6.52 10.17 -12.51
CA LEU A 364 7.92 10.53 -12.35
C LEU A 364 8.83 9.75 -13.31
N GLY A 365 8.57 8.45 -13.46
CA GLY A 365 9.30 7.56 -14.34
C GLY A 365 9.20 7.95 -15.81
N ASP A 366 8.01 8.34 -16.27
CA ASP A 366 7.76 8.88 -17.61
C ASP A 366 8.67 10.08 -17.89
N SER A 367 8.68 11.08 -17.01
CA SER A 367 9.57 12.26 -17.18
C SER A 367 11.06 11.90 -17.15
N VAL A 368 11.48 10.92 -16.33
CA VAL A 368 12.87 10.43 -16.31
C VAL A 368 13.23 9.72 -17.62
N ILE A 369 12.37 8.84 -18.13
CA ILE A 369 12.58 8.13 -19.39
C ILE A 369 12.59 9.14 -20.54
N LYS A 370 11.65 10.10 -20.57
CA LYS A 370 11.59 11.19 -21.56
C LYS A 370 12.90 11.98 -21.57
N TYR A 371 13.42 12.39 -20.42
CA TYR A 371 14.69 13.10 -20.32
C TYR A 371 15.87 12.25 -20.83
N LEU A 372 16.06 11.04 -20.32
CA LEU A 372 17.20 10.20 -20.69
C LEU A 372 17.20 9.82 -22.18
N THR A 373 16.02 9.53 -22.74
CA THR A 373 15.89 9.25 -24.18
C THR A 373 16.12 10.50 -25.03
N SER A 374 15.62 11.67 -24.59
CA SER A 374 15.87 12.94 -25.31
C SER A 374 17.35 13.31 -25.29
N ALA A 375 18.01 13.20 -24.15
CA ALA A 375 19.46 13.43 -24.02
C ALA A 375 20.26 12.50 -24.93
N MET A 376 20.01 11.19 -24.86
CA MET A 376 20.69 10.20 -25.71
C MET A 376 20.52 10.48 -27.20
N LEU A 377 19.31 10.83 -27.64
CA LEU A 377 19.05 11.15 -29.05
C LEU A 377 19.69 12.47 -29.47
N PHE A 378 19.71 13.48 -28.59
CA PHE A 378 20.32 14.78 -28.88
C PHE A 378 21.83 14.68 -29.13
N GLU A 379 22.51 13.74 -28.46
CA GLU A 379 23.95 13.48 -28.65
C GLU A 379 24.32 13.00 -30.05
N ASP A 380 23.38 12.38 -30.78
CA ASP A 380 23.61 11.90 -32.13
C ASP A 380 23.66 13.08 -33.11
N ARG A 381 24.87 13.38 -33.57
CA ARG A 381 25.15 14.44 -34.56
C ARG A 381 24.56 14.14 -35.95
N GLY A 382 24.09 12.92 -36.21
CA GLY A 382 23.35 12.57 -37.42
C GLY A 382 21.89 13.01 -37.38
N LEU A 383 21.34 13.32 -36.20
CA LEU A 383 19.96 13.72 -35.99
C LEU A 383 19.83 15.25 -35.96
N ASN A 384 19.76 15.86 -37.15
CA ASN A 384 19.80 17.32 -37.32
C ASN A 384 18.45 18.04 -37.27
N ASN A 385 17.34 17.31 -37.17
CA ASN A 385 15.99 17.88 -37.21
C ASN A 385 15.18 17.42 -35.99
N GLU A 386 14.49 18.35 -35.34
CA GLU A 386 13.59 18.11 -34.21
C GLU A 386 12.57 17.01 -34.52
N SER A 387 11.94 17.06 -35.69
CA SER A 387 10.89 16.11 -36.07
C SER A 387 11.38 14.66 -36.08
N LEU A 388 12.65 14.44 -36.43
CA LEU A 388 13.28 13.12 -36.40
C LEU A 388 13.61 12.70 -34.96
N LEU A 389 14.14 13.62 -34.15
CA LEU A 389 14.40 13.40 -32.73
C LEU A 389 13.11 13.01 -31.99
N SER A 390 12.05 13.79 -32.17
CA SER A 390 10.72 13.53 -31.61
C SER A 390 10.12 12.21 -32.10
N SER A 391 10.24 11.91 -33.40
CA SER A 391 9.77 10.62 -33.94
C SER A 391 10.50 9.42 -33.34
N LEU A 392 11.81 9.52 -33.10
CA LEU A 392 12.62 8.46 -32.47
C LEU A 392 12.33 8.34 -30.97
N ARG A 393 12.20 9.47 -30.27
CA ARG A 393 11.81 9.51 -28.85
C ARG A 393 10.50 8.78 -28.64
N ILE A 394 9.46 9.12 -29.43
CA ILE A 394 8.15 8.45 -29.37
C ILE A 394 8.30 6.94 -29.53
N LYS A 395 9.09 6.46 -30.51
CA LYS A 395 9.31 5.01 -30.71
C LYS A 395 9.88 4.33 -29.46
N LEU A 396 10.85 4.96 -28.80
CA LEU A 396 11.50 4.43 -27.58
C LEU A 396 10.60 4.45 -26.35
N ILE A 397 9.68 5.41 -26.24
CA ILE A 397 8.79 5.55 -25.08
C ILE A 397 7.38 5.01 -25.31
N THR A 398 7.11 4.37 -26.47
CA THR A 398 5.79 3.78 -26.70
C THR A 398 5.47 2.67 -25.70
N ASN A 399 4.21 2.57 -25.30
CA ASN A 399 3.73 1.46 -24.46
C ASN A 399 4.04 0.08 -25.05
N LYS A 400 4.17 -0.02 -26.39
CA LYS A 400 4.62 -1.24 -27.04
C LYS A 400 6.07 -1.58 -26.68
N HIS A 401 7.01 -0.65 -26.89
CA HIS A 401 8.43 -0.86 -26.57
C HIS A 401 8.62 -1.11 -25.08
N LEU A 402 8.00 -0.30 -24.22
CA LEU A 402 8.08 -0.44 -22.75
C LEU A 402 7.54 -1.79 -22.27
N SER A 403 6.42 -2.26 -22.85
CA SER A 403 5.91 -3.62 -22.61
C SER A 403 6.88 -4.70 -23.09
N ASP A 404 7.50 -4.53 -24.26
CA ASP A 404 8.44 -5.50 -24.82
C ASP A 404 9.72 -5.63 -23.96
N VAL A 405 10.24 -4.54 -23.37
CA VAL A 405 11.38 -4.57 -22.43
C VAL A 405 11.00 -4.96 -20.99
N TYR A 406 9.72 -4.85 -20.63
CA TYR A 406 9.18 -5.34 -19.35
C TYR A 406 9.11 -6.87 -19.31
N ILE A 407 8.67 -7.52 -20.40
CA ILE A 407 8.40 -8.97 -20.46
C ILE A 407 9.57 -9.84 -19.94
N PRO A 408 10.85 -9.59 -20.31
CA PRO A 408 11.98 -10.36 -19.83
C PRO A 408 12.19 -10.36 -18.30
N LEU A 409 11.67 -9.36 -17.58
CA LEU A 409 11.75 -9.30 -16.11
C LEU A 409 11.00 -10.49 -15.47
N GLN A 410 9.94 -10.99 -16.12
CA GLN A 410 9.08 -12.07 -15.64
C GLN A 410 8.64 -11.85 -14.17
N ILE A 411 8.40 -10.59 -13.79
CA ILE A 411 8.00 -10.23 -12.43
C ILE A 411 6.50 -10.44 -12.25
N ARG A 412 6.09 -10.76 -11.02
CA ARG A 412 4.69 -10.91 -10.64
C ARG A 412 4.24 -9.67 -9.89
N THR A 413 3.15 -9.07 -10.33
CA THR A 413 2.64 -7.81 -9.80
C THR A 413 1.40 -8.03 -8.94
N MET A 414 1.00 -7.00 -8.20
CA MET A 414 -0.19 -7.00 -7.37
C MET A 414 -1.32 -6.32 -8.16
N ASN A 415 -2.03 -7.10 -8.97
CA ASN A 415 -3.07 -6.60 -9.88
C ASN A 415 -4.51 -6.93 -9.45
N SER A 416 -4.68 -7.63 -8.34
CA SER A 416 -5.98 -7.94 -7.75
C SER A 416 -5.84 -8.17 -6.24
N LYS A 417 -6.87 -7.81 -5.47
CA LYS A 417 -6.93 -8.12 -4.03
C LYS A 417 -7.21 -9.61 -3.83
N ILE A 418 -6.34 -10.29 -3.08
CA ILE A 418 -6.59 -11.67 -2.66
C ILE A 418 -7.60 -11.66 -1.52
N HIS A 419 -8.74 -12.30 -1.73
CA HIS A 419 -9.82 -12.29 -0.75
C HIS A 419 -9.52 -13.31 0.38
N TYR A 420 -9.30 -12.84 1.62
CA TYR A 420 -8.96 -13.70 2.77
C TYR A 420 -9.97 -14.82 3.05
N LYS A 421 -11.28 -14.63 2.80
CA LYS A 421 -12.29 -15.73 2.91
C LYS A 421 -12.06 -16.89 1.93
N LYS A 422 -11.27 -16.69 0.86
CA LYS A 422 -10.85 -17.79 -0.02
C LYS A 422 -9.74 -18.64 0.62
N VAL A 423 -9.07 -18.15 1.67
CA VAL A 423 -8.09 -18.93 2.44
C VAL A 423 -8.85 -19.92 3.33
N ARG A 424 -8.99 -21.15 2.85
CA ARG A 424 -9.51 -22.27 3.63
C ARG A 424 -8.44 -22.81 4.58
N ASN A 425 -8.80 -23.84 5.35
CA ASN A 425 -7.88 -24.49 6.27
C ASN A 425 -6.67 -25.08 5.52
N HIS A 426 -5.54 -24.38 5.56
CA HIS A 426 -4.30 -24.75 4.87
C HIS A 426 -3.64 -26.03 5.41
N MET A 427 -4.13 -26.57 6.52
CA MET A 427 -3.73 -27.87 7.03
C MET A 427 -4.39 -29.03 6.27
N THR A 428 -5.38 -28.76 5.41
CA THR A 428 -6.10 -29.77 4.61
C THR A 428 -6.21 -29.43 3.12
N THR A 429 -6.00 -28.16 2.73
CA THR A 429 -6.20 -27.71 1.35
C THR A 429 -4.93 -27.68 0.51
N THR A 430 -5.09 -27.89 -0.79
CA THR A 430 -4.08 -27.68 -1.83
C THR A 430 -4.50 -26.54 -2.74
N ILE A 431 -3.54 -25.88 -3.38
CA ILE A 431 -3.76 -24.75 -4.27
C ILE A 431 -3.33 -25.16 -5.68
N ASN A 432 -4.18 -24.85 -6.65
CA ASN A 432 -3.95 -25.18 -8.06
C ASN A 432 -4.06 -23.93 -8.93
N ASP A 433 -3.24 -22.92 -8.60
CA ASP A 433 -3.08 -21.71 -9.38
C ASP A 433 -1.64 -21.58 -9.82
N VAL A 434 -1.40 -21.55 -11.12
CA VAL A 434 -0.07 -21.42 -11.70
C VAL A 434 0.27 -19.95 -11.97
N ASP A 435 -0.75 -19.16 -12.33
CA ASP A 435 -0.59 -17.80 -12.85
C ASP A 435 -1.44 -16.77 -12.09
N ASP A 436 -0.91 -15.54 -12.00
CA ASP A 436 -1.70 -14.36 -11.64
C ASP A 436 -2.56 -13.90 -12.83
N PHE A 437 -3.50 -12.97 -12.60
CA PHE A 437 -4.25 -12.35 -13.70
C PHE A 437 -3.29 -11.71 -14.72
N LYS A 438 -3.61 -11.77 -16.02
CA LYS A 438 -2.78 -11.18 -17.06
C LYS A 438 -2.89 -9.66 -17.06
N LEU A 439 -1.75 -8.99 -17.11
CA LEU A 439 -1.66 -7.53 -17.31
C LEU A 439 -1.90 -7.17 -18.78
N SER A 440 -2.54 -6.03 -19.02
CA SER A 440 -2.56 -5.41 -20.34
C SER A 440 -1.19 -4.84 -20.72
N ARG A 441 -0.92 -4.63 -22.02
CA ARG A 441 0.33 -3.99 -22.48
C ARG A 441 0.51 -2.59 -21.88
N LYS A 442 -0.58 -1.84 -21.74
CA LYS A 442 -0.55 -0.53 -21.09
C LYS A 442 -0.05 -0.65 -19.65
N GLN A 443 -0.68 -1.49 -18.83
CA GLN A 443 -0.24 -1.70 -17.45
C GLN A 443 1.21 -2.18 -17.33
N GLN A 444 1.72 -2.97 -18.28
CA GLN A 444 3.12 -3.37 -18.28
C GLN A 444 4.06 -2.17 -18.52
N ALA A 445 3.70 -1.27 -19.43
CA ALA A 445 4.43 -0.03 -19.67
C ALA A 445 4.37 0.90 -18.44
N ASP A 446 3.17 1.15 -17.91
CA ASP A 446 2.97 2.00 -16.72
C ASP A 446 3.80 1.49 -15.52
N ILE A 447 3.86 0.16 -15.32
CA ILE A 447 4.65 -0.46 -14.25
C ILE A 447 6.16 -0.37 -14.55
N TYR A 448 6.58 -0.46 -15.81
CA TYR A 448 7.98 -0.26 -16.19
C TYR A 448 8.44 1.17 -15.87
N GLU A 449 7.63 2.17 -16.23
CA GLU A 449 7.83 3.57 -15.86
C GLU A 449 7.88 3.72 -14.34
N ALA A 450 6.94 3.10 -13.61
CA ALA A 450 6.94 3.16 -12.15
C ALA A 450 8.20 2.55 -11.51
N ILE A 451 8.73 1.45 -12.05
CA ILE A 451 10.02 0.88 -11.60
C ILE A 451 11.17 1.84 -11.92
N CYS A 452 11.15 2.50 -13.07
CA CYS A 452 12.11 3.56 -13.41
C CYS A 452 12.07 4.71 -12.39
N GLY A 453 10.86 5.19 -12.06
CA GLY A 453 10.65 6.20 -11.01
C GLY A 453 11.13 5.73 -9.64
N ALA A 454 10.88 4.46 -9.27
CA ALA A 454 11.38 3.86 -8.03
C ALA A 454 12.93 3.81 -7.97
N CYS A 455 13.60 3.56 -9.10
CA CYS A 455 15.06 3.59 -9.19
C CYS A 455 15.59 5.03 -9.03
N TYR A 456 14.90 6.01 -9.62
CA TYR A 456 15.30 7.41 -9.58
C TYR A 456 15.18 8.01 -8.16
N ILE A 457 14.05 7.83 -7.47
CA ILE A 457 13.76 8.45 -6.16
C ILE A 457 14.79 8.15 -5.09
N LYS A 458 15.45 6.98 -5.15
CA LYS A 458 16.39 6.54 -4.12
C LYS A 458 17.43 7.61 -3.78
N ASN A 459 17.99 8.27 -4.80
CA ASN A 459 18.94 9.38 -4.65
C ASN A 459 18.58 10.62 -5.49
N TYR A 460 17.50 10.57 -6.29
CA TYR A 460 17.22 11.53 -7.36
C TYR A 460 18.39 11.69 -8.34
N GLU A 461 18.97 10.54 -8.71
CA GLU A 461 20.10 10.42 -9.62
C GLU A 461 19.83 9.32 -10.66
N PHE A 462 20.49 9.40 -11.80
CA PHE A 462 20.27 8.47 -12.92
C PHE A 462 21.02 7.14 -12.79
N SER A 463 21.93 7.00 -11.83
CA SER A 463 22.85 5.86 -11.76
C SER A 463 22.14 4.51 -11.64
N ASP A 464 21.12 4.42 -10.80
CA ASP A 464 20.32 3.20 -10.63
C ASP A 464 19.30 3.01 -11.78
N VAL A 465 18.83 4.08 -12.40
CA VAL A 465 17.99 4.03 -13.62
C VAL A 465 18.77 3.45 -14.81
N ILE A 466 20.02 3.87 -15.00
CA ILE A 466 20.88 3.35 -16.07
C ILE A 466 21.21 1.87 -15.84
N LYS A 467 21.39 1.44 -14.58
CA LYS A 467 21.51 0.02 -14.25
C LYS A 467 20.22 -0.73 -14.61
N PHE A 468 19.06 -0.15 -14.34
CA PHE A 468 17.76 -0.72 -14.72
C PHE A 468 17.64 -0.87 -16.25
N PHE A 469 17.96 0.17 -17.03
CA PHE A 469 17.95 0.11 -18.49
C PHE A 469 18.88 -0.94 -19.06
N LYS A 470 20.05 -1.15 -18.44
CA LYS A 470 20.98 -2.23 -18.81
C LYS A 470 20.39 -3.61 -18.50
N LEU A 471 19.75 -3.77 -17.33
CA LEU A 471 19.11 -5.02 -16.93
C LEU A 471 18.00 -5.43 -17.89
N THR A 472 17.25 -4.46 -18.42
CA THR A 472 16.08 -4.69 -19.30
C THR A 472 16.42 -4.65 -20.78
N ASN A 473 17.68 -4.41 -21.15
CA ASN A 473 18.10 -4.14 -22.53
C ASN A 473 17.25 -3.05 -23.21
N PHE A 474 16.98 -1.96 -22.49
CA PHE A 474 16.15 -0.84 -22.97
C PHE A 474 16.65 -0.22 -24.29
N GLY A 475 17.96 -0.33 -24.56
CA GLY A 475 18.62 0.27 -25.73
C GLY A 475 19.28 1.62 -25.43
N PHE A 476 19.52 1.94 -24.17
CA PHE A 476 20.17 3.19 -23.77
C PHE A 476 21.68 3.18 -24.10
N GLN A 477 22.14 4.17 -24.85
CA GLN A 477 23.51 4.31 -25.37
C GLN A 477 24.09 5.72 -25.15
N GLY A 478 23.70 6.39 -24.06
CA GLY A 478 24.22 7.71 -23.73
C GLY A 478 25.75 7.75 -23.59
N ILE A 479 26.38 8.77 -24.16
CA ILE A 479 27.83 8.93 -24.29
C ILE A 479 28.36 9.99 -23.32
N PHE A 480 27.74 11.17 -23.26
CA PHE A 480 28.27 12.30 -22.49
C PHE A 480 27.72 12.29 -21.06
N GLN A 481 28.58 11.97 -20.10
CA GLN A 481 28.22 11.79 -18.69
C GLN A 481 27.52 13.01 -18.05
N ILE A 482 27.74 14.22 -18.56
CA ILE A 482 27.11 15.44 -18.06
C ILE A 482 25.57 15.39 -18.11
N PHE A 483 24.98 14.67 -19.07
CA PHE A 483 23.52 14.49 -19.16
C PHE A 483 22.98 13.37 -18.24
N TYR A 484 23.86 12.55 -17.67
CA TYR A 484 23.48 11.34 -16.94
C TYR A 484 24.00 11.32 -15.51
N SER A 485 24.42 12.48 -15.02
CA SER A 485 24.95 12.69 -13.67
C SER A 485 24.38 13.97 -13.06
N GLY A 486 24.50 14.11 -11.74
CA GLY A 486 23.90 15.21 -11.00
C GLY A 486 22.46 14.93 -10.58
N ASN A 487 21.79 15.98 -10.10
CA ASN A 487 20.50 15.90 -9.45
C ASN A 487 19.64 17.11 -9.88
N SER A 488 18.38 16.87 -10.25
CA SER A 488 17.44 17.91 -10.67
C SER A 488 16.80 18.68 -9.52
N LEU A 489 17.12 18.37 -8.26
CA LEU A 489 16.44 18.91 -7.10
C LEU A 489 16.90 20.31 -6.70
N ILE A 490 15.91 21.15 -6.41
CA ILE A 490 16.03 22.51 -5.90
C ILE A 490 16.04 22.46 -4.36
N GLN A 491 16.76 23.40 -3.74
CA GLN A 491 16.70 23.59 -2.30
C GLN A 491 15.55 24.54 -1.94
N PHE A 492 14.59 24.05 -1.17
CA PHE A 492 13.45 24.83 -0.70
C PHE A 492 13.61 25.21 0.79
N PRO A 493 13.28 26.45 1.19
CA PRO A 493 13.16 26.81 2.61
C PRO A 493 12.04 26.02 3.31
N ASP A 494 12.19 25.80 4.62
CA ASP A 494 11.28 24.93 5.39
C ASP A 494 9.89 25.52 5.65
N VAL A 495 9.74 26.85 5.65
CA VAL A 495 8.48 27.53 5.97
C VAL A 495 8.25 28.71 5.05
N TYR A 496 7.14 28.70 4.33
CA TYR A 496 6.57 29.86 3.64
C TYR A 496 5.05 29.75 3.67
N ASN A 497 4.35 30.82 4.03
CA ASN A 497 2.89 30.88 4.06
C ASN A 497 2.46 32.12 3.27
N THR A 498 2.28 31.98 1.96
CA THR A 498 1.65 33.03 1.16
C THR A 498 0.69 32.41 0.16
N ASN A 499 -0.61 32.65 0.35
CA ASN A 499 -1.65 32.33 -0.65
C ASN A 499 -1.59 33.25 -1.88
N ILE A 500 -0.67 34.20 -1.88
CA ILE A 500 -0.47 35.15 -2.97
C ILE A 500 0.35 34.47 -4.06
N PHE A 501 -0.13 34.53 -5.30
CA PHE A 501 0.59 34.00 -6.43
C PHE A 501 1.96 34.71 -6.58
N PRO A 502 3.09 33.98 -6.74
CA PRO A 502 4.42 34.58 -6.62
C PRO A 502 4.71 35.68 -7.63
N PHE A 503 4.16 35.57 -8.83
CA PHE A 503 4.43 36.53 -9.90
C PHE A 503 3.94 37.93 -9.57
N LYS A 504 2.87 38.06 -8.77
CA LYS A 504 2.38 39.36 -8.27
C LYS A 504 3.47 40.10 -7.50
N GLN A 505 4.20 39.39 -6.63
CA GLN A 505 5.28 39.98 -5.84
C GLN A 505 6.51 40.25 -6.70
N GLN A 506 6.89 39.32 -7.57
CA GLN A 506 8.03 39.48 -8.48
C GLN A 506 7.86 40.69 -9.41
N LYS A 507 6.65 40.91 -9.95
CA LYS A 507 6.33 42.06 -10.80
C LYS A 507 6.45 43.40 -10.04
N GLN A 508 6.12 43.43 -8.75
CA GLN A 508 6.29 44.64 -7.93
C GLN A 508 7.77 44.96 -7.68
N LEU A 509 8.61 43.93 -7.51
CA LEU A 509 10.05 44.10 -7.30
C LEU A 509 10.80 44.48 -8.58
N LYS A 510 10.44 43.84 -9.71
CA LYS A 510 11.00 44.11 -11.02
C LYS A 510 9.85 44.12 -12.04
N PRO A 511 9.45 45.29 -12.57
CA PRO A 511 8.42 45.35 -13.60
C PRO A 511 8.93 44.78 -14.93
N PHE A 512 7.99 44.44 -15.82
CA PHE A 512 8.31 44.14 -17.21
C PHE A 512 9.04 45.30 -17.88
N VAL A 513 9.86 45.00 -18.89
CA VAL A 513 10.56 46.02 -19.65
C VAL A 513 9.55 46.96 -20.32
N GLN A 514 9.76 48.27 -20.19
CA GLN A 514 8.84 49.31 -20.66
C GLN A 514 8.94 49.56 -22.18
N LYS A 515 10.14 49.43 -22.75
CA LYS A 515 10.39 49.58 -24.17
C LYS A 515 11.36 48.50 -24.63
N SER A 516 10.93 47.65 -25.55
CA SER A 516 11.79 46.59 -26.05
C SER A 516 12.81 47.14 -27.04
N ILE A 517 14.05 46.68 -26.88
CA ILE A 517 15.11 46.89 -27.85
C ILE A 517 15.47 45.49 -28.35
N TYR A 518 15.09 45.19 -29.59
CA TYR A 518 15.29 43.88 -30.21
C TYR A 518 16.73 43.72 -30.74
N ASN A 519 17.17 42.48 -30.87
CA ASN A 519 18.53 42.11 -31.31
C ASN A 519 19.66 42.73 -30.46
N GLN A 520 19.46 42.79 -29.14
CA GLN A 520 20.52 43.17 -28.20
C GLN A 520 21.65 42.13 -28.16
N SER A 521 22.82 42.53 -27.67
CA SER A 521 23.98 41.65 -27.61
C SER A 521 23.76 40.47 -26.67
N LEU A 522 24.07 39.26 -27.14
CA LEU A 522 24.01 38.05 -26.33
C LEU A 522 24.99 38.08 -25.14
N ASP A 523 26.08 38.85 -25.21
CA ASP A 523 26.99 39.04 -24.06
C ASP A 523 26.26 39.66 -22.86
N GLN A 524 25.32 40.56 -23.10
CA GLN A 524 24.51 41.17 -22.04
C GLN A 524 23.53 40.15 -21.45
N PHE A 525 23.02 39.23 -22.28
CA PHE A 525 22.14 38.17 -21.82
C PHE A 525 22.89 37.13 -20.98
N GLU A 526 24.11 36.75 -21.37
CA GLU A 526 25.00 35.90 -20.57
C GLU A 526 25.37 36.55 -19.23
N GLN A 527 25.62 37.87 -19.22
CA GLN A 527 25.83 38.62 -17.96
C GLN A 527 24.59 38.57 -17.07
N PHE A 528 23.40 38.69 -17.66
CA PHE A 528 22.13 38.57 -16.94
C PHE A 528 21.92 37.15 -16.36
N LEU A 529 22.18 36.10 -17.15
CA LEU A 529 22.11 34.72 -16.70
C LEU A 529 23.22 34.36 -15.70
N GLY A 530 24.30 35.15 -15.65
CA GLY A 530 25.45 34.94 -14.78
C GLY A 530 26.35 33.78 -15.23
N CYS A 531 26.28 33.36 -16.50
CA CYS A 531 27.08 32.29 -17.06
C CYS A 531 27.34 32.48 -18.57
N LYS A 532 28.45 31.92 -19.07
CA LYS A 532 28.77 31.89 -20.49
C LYS A 532 28.20 30.63 -21.14
N LEU A 533 27.64 30.73 -22.34
CA LEU A 533 26.90 29.68 -23.02
C LEU A 533 27.34 29.58 -24.49
N SER A 534 28.10 28.53 -24.81
CA SER A 534 28.71 28.34 -26.13
C SER A 534 27.71 28.27 -27.29
N ARG A 535 26.49 27.78 -27.03
CA ARG A 535 25.43 27.61 -28.03
C ARG A 535 24.27 28.60 -27.89
N LEU A 536 24.47 29.70 -27.15
CA LEU A 536 23.41 30.68 -26.92
C LEU A 536 22.91 31.32 -28.22
N SER A 537 23.81 31.56 -29.19
CA SER A 537 23.40 32.08 -30.50
C SER A 537 22.45 31.15 -31.24
N GLU A 538 22.66 29.84 -31.16
CA GLU A 538 21.75 28.84 -31.71
C GLU A 538 20.41 28.84 -30.95
N ALA A 539 20.44 28.82 -29.61
CA ALA A 539 19.22 28.85 -28.79
C ALA A 539 18.35 30.09 -29.03
N MET A 540 18.96 31.24 -29.32
CA MET A 540 18.25 32.51 -29.46
C MET A 540 17.84 32.85 -30.90
N THR A 541 18.16 32.02 -31.89
CA THR A 541 17.90 32.28 -33.31
C THR A 541 16.67 31.51 -33.79
N VAL A 542 15.67 32.21 -34.32
CA VAL A 542 14.33 31.69 -34.68
C VAL A 542 14.36 30.46 -35.61
N ASP A 543 15.38 30.28 -36.45
CA ASP A 543 15.45 29.15 -37.39
C ASP A 543 16.36 28.00 -36.92
N ASP A 544 17.06 28.14 -35.79
CA ASP A 544 18.12 27.21 -35.36
C ASP A 544 17.88 26.55 -33.99
N TYR A 545 16.90 27.02 -33.20
CA TYR A 545 16.73 26.60 -31.80
C TYR A 545 16.12 25.20 -31.60
N GLU A 546 15.48 24.60 -32.62
CA GLU A 546 14.55 23.48 -32.47
C GLU A 546 15.17 22.22 -31.79
N ARG A 547 16.45 21.92 -32.06
CA ARG A 547 17.14 20.79 -31.40
C ARG A 547 17.36 21.04 -29.91
N LEU A 548 17.61 22.29 -29.54
CA LEU A 548 17.80 22.71 -28.15
C LEU A 548 16.45 22.79 -27.44
N GLU A 549 15.38 23.26 -28.09
CA GLU A 549 13.99 23.17 -27.59
C GLU A 549 13.64 21.72 -27.24
N PHE A 550 13.88 20.79 -28.16
CA PHE A 550 13.61 19.36 -27.96
C PHE A 550 14.21 18.80 -26.66
N LEU A 551 15.48 19.13 -26.38
CA LEU A 551 16.15 18.72 -25.16
C LEU A 551 15.64 19.52 -23.94
N GLY A 552 15.42 20.81 -24.12
CA GLY A 552 14.93 21.76 -23.12
C GLY A 552 13.59 21.38 -22.52
N ASP A 553 12.62 21.02 -23.36
CA ASP A 553 11.29 20.50 -22.98
C ASP A 553 11.44 19.35 -21.95
N ALA A 554 12.29 18.37 -22.26
CA ALA A 554 12.49 17.22 -21.38
C ALA A 554 13.25 17.57 -20.09
N ILE A 555 14.16 18.57 -20.12
CA ILE A 555 14.87 19.08 -18.93
C ILE A 555 13.89 19.76 -17.99
N LEU A 556 13.08 20.70 -18.49
CA LEU A 556 12.16 21.48 -17.68
C LEU A 556 11.06 20.59 -17.10
N GLU A 557 10.60 19.60 -17.87
CA GLU A 557 9.63 18.62 -17.37
C GLU A 557 10.19 17.84 -16.18
N LEU A 558 11.40 17.26 -16.30
CA LEU A 558 11.99 16.52 -15.21
C LEU A 558 12.33 17.42 -14.01
N LEU A 559 12.77 18.66 -14.24
CA LEU A 559 13.00 19.66 -13.19
C LEU A 559 11.73 19.87 -12.37
N ILE A 560 10.59 20.11 -13.02
CA ILE A 560 9.32 20.38 -12.33
C ILE A 560 8.77 19.13 -11.66
N VAL A 561 8.63 18.03 -12.41
CA VAL A 561 7.99 16.80 -11.90
C VAL A 561 8.76 16.23 -10.71
N ALA A 562 10.10 16.18 -10.76
CA ALA A 562 10.92 15.67 -9.66
C ALA A 562 10.80 16.53 -8.39
N ASN A 563 10.81 17.86 -8.54
CA ASN A 563 10.73 18.77 -7.40
C ASN A 563 9.33 18.81 -6.78
N VAL A 564 8.27 18.87 -7.60
CA VAL A 564 6.89 18.79 -7.11
C VAL A 564 6.65 17.46 -6.40
N HIS A 565 7.11 16.34 -6.99
CA HIS A 565 7.01 15.03 -6.34
C HIS A 565 7.69 15.03 -4.98
N LYS A 566 8.96 15.45 -4.90
CA LYS A 566 9.73 15.45 -3.64
C LYS A 566 9.07 16.33 -2.57
N GLU A 567 8.69 17.54 -2.91
CA GLU A 567 8.09 18.46 -1.95
C GLU A 567 6.68 18.00 -1.53
N CYS A 568 5.87 17.49 -2.45
CA CYS A 568 4.59 16.88 -2.07
C CYS A 568 4.77 15.68 -1.14
N GLU A 569 5.79 14.84 -1.34
CA GLU A 569 6.09 13.77 -0.39
C GLU A 569 6.48 14.31 0.99
N LYS A 570 7.29 15.38 1.05
CA LYS A 570 7.65 16.05 2.30
C LYS A 570 6.41 16.59 3.04
N TYR A 571 5.48 17.23 2.33
CA TYR A 571 4.34 17.93 2.93
C TYR A 571 3.09 17.08 3.14
N TYR A 572 2.85 16.05 2.33
CA TYR A 572 1.61 15.28 2.33
C TYR A 572 1.81 13.78 2.61
N TYR A 573 3.06 13.31 2.60
CA TYR A 573 3.39 11.89 2.78
C TYR A 573 4.16 11.61 4.09
N THR A 574 3.99 12.43 5.13
CA THR A 574 4.51 12.08 6.46
C THR A 574 3.81 10.84 7.01
N GLN A 575 4.47 10.06 7.89
CA GLN A 575 3.83 8.88 8.51
C GLN A 575 2.50 9.21 9.19
N GLN A 576 2.41 10.38 9.84
CA GLN A 576 1.19 10.84 10.49
C GLN A 576 0.09 11.19 9.48
N GLN A 577 0.41 11.87 8.38
CA GLN A 577 -0.57 12.21 7.34
C GLN A 577 -1.02 10.98 6.56
N GLN A 578 -0.08 10.09 6.16
CA GLN A 578 -0.41 8.80 5.57
C GLN A 578 -1.36 7.99 6.45
N GLN A 579 -1.12 8.00 7.77
CA GLN A 579 -1.97 7.34 8.75
C GLN A 579 -3.36 7.97 8.83
N MET A 580 -3.45 9.31 8.92
CA MET A 580 -4.72 10.03 8.95
C MET A 580 -5.55 9.84 7.66
N CYS A 581 -4.90 9.71 6.50
CA CYS A 581 -5.54 9.37 5.22
C CYS A 581 -6.12 7.96 5.23
N ARG A 582 -5.31 6.96 5.59
CA ARG A 582 -5.72 5.56 5.68
C ARG A 582 -6.86 5.35 6.69
N GLU A 583 -6.93 6.18 7.73
CA GLU A 583 -8.00 6.17 8.73
C GLU A 583 -9.29 6.87 8.27
N GLY A 584 -9.33 7.45 7.05
CA GLY A 584 -10.48 8.21 6.54
C GLY A 584 -10.74 9.51 7.30
N LYS A 585 -9.79 9.99 8.11
CA LYS A 585 -9.87 11.23 8.90
C LYS A 585 -9.47 12.47 8.10
N LEU A 586 -8.83 12.25 6.97
CA LEU A 586 -8.51 13.21 5.93
C LEU A 586 -9.40 12.87 4.73
N GLN A 587 -10.16 13.83 4.19
CA GLN A 587 -10.97 13.60 2.98
C GLN A 587 -10.04 13.00 1.90
N SER A 588 -10.53 12.03 1.13
CA SER A 588 -9.83 11.10 0.21
C SER A 588 -8.93 11.71 -0.89
N LYS A 589 -8.59 12.99 -0.81
CA LYS A 589 -7.64 13.71 -1.65
C LYS A 589 -6.20 13.69 -1.12
N LEU A 590 -5.83 12.96 -0.07
CA LEU A 590 -4.58 13.21 0.68
C LEU A 590 -3.43 12.18 0.56
N LEU A 591 -3.35 11.43 -0.53
CA LEU A 591 -2.05 10.97 -1.04
C LEU A 591 -1.68 11.88 -2.20
N LEU A 592 -0.38 12.14 -2.44
CA LEU A 592 0.09 12.67 -3.72
C LEU A 592 -0.64 11.86 -4.79
N CYS A 593 -1.60 12.46 -5.49
CA CYS A 593 -2.36 11.73 -6.48
C CYS A 593 -1.73 12.04 -7.84
N PRO A 594 -1.79 11.11 -8.80
CA PRO A 594 -1.18 11.32 -10.11
C PRO A 594 -1.71 12.58 -10.79
N GLY A 595 -2.98 12.90 -10.53
CA GLY A 595 -3.63 14.11 -11.01
C GLY A 595 -2.97 15.41 -10.53
N TRP A 596 -2.35 15.44 -9.35
CA TRP A 596 -1.63 16.61 -8.86
C TRP A 596 -0.31 16.84 -9.58
N LEU A 597 0.47 15.77 -9.77
CA LEU A 597 1.70 15.84 -10.54
C LEU A 597 1.40 16.24 -11.99
N HIS A 598 0.35 15.67 -12.57
CA HIS A 598 -0.13 16.04 -13.89
C HIS A 598 -0.53 17.52 -13.95
N ILE A 599 -1.26 18.01 -12.95
CA ILE A 599 -1.66 19.43 -12.92
C ILE A 599 -0.47 20.36 -12.77
N ALA A 600 0.46 20.07 -11.85
CA ALA A 600 1.67 20.86 -11.72
C ALA A 600 2.47 20.91 -13.02
N LYS A 601 2.57 19.76 -13.72
CA LYS A 601 3.17 19.65 -15.06
C LYS A 601 2.48 20.57 -16.06
N ILE A 602 1.16 20.44 -16.27
CA ILE A 602 0.44 21.26 -17.27
C ILE A 602 0.31 22.74 -16.86
N SER A 603 0.43 23.09 -15.59
CA SER A 603 0.36 24.48 -15.13
C SER A 603 1.69 25.22 -15.30
N LEU A 604 2.82 24.56 -15.02
CA LEU A 604 4.15 25.17 -14.99
C LEU A 604 4.95 24.97 -16.29
N LEU A 605 4.48 24.07 -17.18
CA LEU A 605 5.00 23.87 -18.54
C LEU A 605 4.01 24.33 -19.60
N ASP A 606 3.00 25.13 -19.23
CA ASP A 606 2.12 25.74 -20.22
C ASP A 606 2.90 26.77 -21.05
N ASN A 607 2.62 26.84 -22.35
CA ASN A 607 3.26 27.82 -23.24
C ASN A 607 3.00 29.27 -22.78
N GLY A 608 1.85 29.54 -22.16
CA GLY A 608 1.54 30.83 -21.56
C GLY A 608 2.42 31.14 -20.35
N PHE A 609 2.63 30.16 -19.46
CA PHE A 609 3.57 30.30 -18.34
C PHE A 609 4.99 30.55 -18.83
N MET A 610 5.53 29.65 -19.67
CA MET A 610 6.93 29.72 -20.14
C MET A 610 7.17 30.97 -20.97
N GLY A 611 6.24 31.31 -21.87
CA GLY A 611 6.31 32.54 -22.67
C GLY A 611 6.25 33.80 -21.81
N THR A 612 5.42 33.83 -20.76
CA THR A 612 5.38 34.97 -19.83
C THR A 612 6.70 35.11 -19.07
N MET A 613 7.29 34.00 -18.64
CA MET A 613 8.60 33.99 -17.97
C MET A 613 9.71 34.46 -18.91
N ALA A 614 9.72 34.01 -20.16
CA ALA A 614 10.65 34.47 -21.18
C ALA A 614 10.54 35.99 -21.39
N LEU A 615 9.31 36.52 -21.49
CA LEU A 615 9.07 37.96 -21.61
C LEU A 615 9.51 38.75 -20.38
N TYR A 616 9.22 38.23 -19.18
CA TYR A 616 9.60 38.85 -17.90
C TYR A 616 11.12 38.97 -17.74
N TYR A 617 11.86 37.95 -18.18
CA TYR A 617 13.31 37.94 -18.16
C TYR A 617 13.95 38.57 -19.40
N GLY A 618 13.15 39.06 -20.36
CA GLY A 618 13.64 39.86 -21.48
C GLY A 618 14.16 39.06 -22.68
N TYR A 619 13.80 37.78 -22.83
CA TYR A 619 14.31 36.91 -23.90
C TYR A 619 14.05 37.49 -25.31
N HIS A 620 12.86 38.06 -25.52
CA HIS A 620 12.46 38.73 -26.76
C HIS A 620 13.45 39.81 -27.22
N GLN A 621 14.19 40.44 -26.30
CA GLN A 621 15.16 41.49 -26.62
C GLN A 621 16.45 40.95 -27.22
N TYR A 622 16.80 39.71 -26.88
CA TYR A 622 18.02 39.04 -27.30
C TYR A 622 17.78 38.02 -28.42
N ALA A 623 16.51 37.73 -28.73
CA ALA A 623 16.13 36.86 -29.82
C ALA A 623 16.59 37.43 -31.17
N ILE A 624 17.16 36.57 -32.00
CA ILE A 624 17.74 36.88 -33.32
C ILE A 624 16.76 36.43 -34.40
N GLY A 625 16.41 37.34 -35.31
CA GLY A 625 15.58 37.01 -36.47
C GLY A 625 14.07 37.11 -36.24
N LEU A 626 13.60 37.68 -35.12
CA LEU A 626 12.17 37.97 -34.93
C LEU A 626 11.68 38.94 -36.02
N CYS A 627 10.67 38.54 -36.79
CA CYS A 627 10.07 39.40 -37.81
C CYS A 627 9.27 40.55 -37.18
N GLN A 628 9.04 41.62 -37.95
CA GLN A 628 8.35 42.81 -37.44
C GLN A 628 6.92 42.49 -36.96
N GLU A 629 6.24 41.54 -37.58
CA GLU A 629 4.90 41.12 -37.18
C GLU A 629 4.91 40.50 -35.78
N THR A 630 5.80 39.54 -35.52
CA THR A 630 5.97 38.94 -34.19
C THR A 630 6.42 39.98 -33.16
N GLN A 631 7.32 40.91 -33.51
CA GLN A 631 7.69 42.01 -32.60
C GLN A 631 6.47 42.87 -32.22
N ASN A 632 5.60 43.19 -33.18
CA ASN A 632 4.38 43.96 -32.92
C ASN A 632 3.39 43.18 -32.05
N GLU A 633 3.28 41.87 -32.22
CA GLU A 633 2.47 41.00 -31.36
C GLU A 633 3.02 40.97 -29.93
N LEU A 634 4.34 40.81 -29.78
CA LEU A 634 5.01 40.80 -28.47
C LEU A 634 4.78 42.12 -27.71
N GLU A 635 4.85 43.27 -28.38
CA GLU A 635 4.55 44.56 -27.73
C GLU A 635 3.10 44.64 -27.22
N LYS A 636 2.11 44.21 -28.03
CA LYS A 636 0.70 44.20 -27.61
C LYS A 636 0.46 43.32 -26.38
N VAL A 637 1.13 42.16 -26.36
CA VAL A 637 1.03 41.23 -25.22
C VAL A 637 1.74 41.80 -24.00
N LEU A 638 2.92 42.40 -24.16
CA LEU A 638 3.64 43.07 -23.07
C LEU A 638 2.81 44.19 -22.44
N ASP A 639 2.09 45.00 -23.24
CA ASP A 639 1.18 46.01 -22.72
C ASP A 639 0.07 45.41 -21.85
N SER A 640 -0.46 44.27 -22.27
CA SER A 640 -1.49 43.54 -21.52
C SER A 640 -0.92 42.94 -20.22
N LEU A 641 0.25 42.29 -20.28
CA LEU A 641 0.95 41.73 -19.12
C LEU A 641 1.40 42.81 -18.12
N ARG A 642 1.72 44.02 -18.59
CA ARG A 642 2.03 45.19 -17.74
C ARG A 642 0.80 45.66 -16.94
N GLN A 643 -0.40 45.51 -17.47
CA GLN A 643 -1.64 45.88 -16.79
C GLN A 643 -2.16 44.78 -15.86
N GLU A 644 -1.81 43.51 -16.11
CA GLU A 644 -2.30 42.37 -15.34
C GLU A 644 -1.75 42.30 -13.91
N GLU A 645 -2.59 42.12 -12.90
CA GLU A 645 -2.14 42.07 -11.49
C GLU A 645 -1.68 40.68 -11.03
N PHE A 646 -2.02 39.62 -11.78
CA PHE A 646 -1.71 38.23 -11.46
C PHE A 646 -2.16 37.83 -10.05
N ASN A 647 -3.40 38.20 -9.71
CA ASN A 647 -4.01 37.88 -8.41
C ASN A 647 -4.26 36.37 -8.25
N GLU A 648 -4.54 35.67 -9.34
CA GLU A 648 -4.85 34.25 -9.39
C GLU A 648 -3.86 33.50 -10.28
N PHE A 649 -3.57 32.24 -9.92
CA PHE A 649 -2.54 31.45 -10.59
C PHE A 649 -2.86 31.14 -12.06
N TYR A 650 -4.14 30.96 -12.41
CA TYR A 650 -4.55 30.52 -13.75
C TYR A 650 -4.46 31.64 -14.80
N LEU A 651 -4.41 32.91 -14.38
CA LEU A 651 -4.39 34.06 -15.28
C LEU A 651 -3.17 34.04 -16.19
N ILE A 652 -2.03 33.57 -15.69
CA ILE A 652 -0.79 33.50 -16.48
C ILE A 652 -0.94 32.60 -17.72
N ASN A 653 -1.73 31.53 -17.62
CA ASN A 653 -1.92 30.56 -18.72
C ASN A 653 -3.01 31.01 -19.72
N GLN A 654 -3.83 32.02 -19.38
CA GLN A 654 -4.80 32.59 -20.32
C GLN A 654 -4.14 33.38 -21.47
N TYR A 655 -2.87 33.77 -21.30
CA TYR A 655 -2.09 34.44 -22.34
C TYR A 655 -1.44 33.47 -23.34
N SER A 656 -1.58 32.15 -23.17
CA SER A 656 -0.99 31.13 -24.04
C SER A 656 -1.30 31.30 -25.52
N THR A 657 -2.52 31.74 -25.87
CA THR A 657 -2.94 31.97 -27.27
C THR A 657 -2.48 33.32 -27.82
N GLN A 658 -2.07 34.25 -26.95
CA GLN A 658 -1.66 35.60 -27.34
C GLN A 658 -0.15 35.70 -27.48
N ILE A 659 0.60 35.00 -26.62
CA ILE A 659 2.06 34.98 -26.67
C ILE A 659 2.51 34.14 -27.87
N PRO A 660 3.36 34.68 -28.77
CA PRO A 660 3.96 33.91 -29.84
C PRO A 660 4.73 32.70 -29.30
N LYS A 661 4.46 31.50 -29.83
CA LYS A 661 5.03 30.22 -29.36
C LYS A 661 6.56 30.24 -29.28
N ILE A 662 7.22 30.96 -30.18
CA ILE A 662 8.67 31.18 -30.14
C ILE A 662 9.19 31.56 -28.75
N MET A 663 8.44 32.31 -27.94
CA MET A 663 8.90 32.69 -26.59
C MET A 663 9.01 31.50 -25.63
N SER A 664 8.09 30.52 -25.70
CA SER A 664 8.25 29.28 -24.92
C SER A 664 9.39 28.44 -25.46
N ASP A 665 9.54 28.37 -26.79
CA ASP A 665 10.57 27.52 -27.40
C ASP A 665 12.00 28.08 -27.11
N LEU A 666 12.17 29.41 -27.09
CA LEU A 666 13.40 30.08 -26.66
C LEU A 666 13.70 29.85 -25.16
N TRP A 667 12.66 29.79 -24.32
CA TRP A 667 12.81 29.46 -22.90
C TRP A 667 13.32 28.04 -22.69
N GLU A 668 12.86 27.08 -23.48
CA GLU A 668 13.32 25.69 -23.42
C GLU A 668 14.74 25.54 -23.97
N SER A 669 15.03 26.14 -25.13
CA SER A 669 16.34 26.02 -25.78
C SER A 669 17.50 26.60 -24.94
N VAL A 670 17.27 27.69 -24.21
CA VAL A 670 18.29 28.23 -23.28
C VAL A 670 18.53 27.29 -22.10
N ALA A 671 17.49 26.60 -21.59
CA ALA A 671 17.66 25.58 -20.56
C ALA A 671 18.56 24.43 -21.04
N ALA A 672 18.42 24.00 -22.31
CA ALA A 672 19.29 23.02 -22.92
C ALA A 672 20.74 23.51 -23.05
N CYS A 673 20.97 24.78 -23.41
CA CYS A 673 22.32 25.36 -23.42
C CYS A 673 23.00 25.30 -22.05
N ILE A 674 22.26 25.63 -20.98
CA ILE A 674 22.79 25.56 -19.61
C ILE A 674 23.12 24.11 -19.24
N MET A 675 22.27 23.14 -19.61
CA MET A 675 22.54 21.72 -19.39
C MET A 675 23.80 21.24 -20.10
N ILE A 676 24.02 21.66 -21.35
CA ILE A 676 25.18 21.25 -22.15
C ILE A 676 26.49 21.76 -21.52
N GLU A 677 26.49 22.99 -20.98
CA GLU A 677 27.70 23.64 -20.47
C GLU A 677 27.98 23.31 -19.00
N TYR A 678 26.93 23.21 -18.17
CA TYR A 678 27.06 23.14 -16.70
C TYR A 678 26.27 21.98 -16.06
N GLY A 679 25.60 21.14 -16.85
CA GLY A 679 24.80 20.02 -16.36
C GLY A 679 23.63 20.45 -15.48
N TRP A 680 23.12 19.51 -14.69
CA TRP A 680 22.00 19.75 -13.77
C TRP A 680 22.29 20.83 -12.71
N GLU A 681 23.54 20.99 -12.28
CA GLU A 681 23.92 22.03 -11.32
C GLU A 681 23.61 23.43 -11.85
N GLY A 682 23.98 23.70 -13.12
CA GLY A 682 23.66 24.96 -13.78
C GLY A 682 22.15 25.16 -13.96
N VAL A 683 21.44 24.12 -14.39
CA VAL A 683 19.98 24.19 -14.59
C VAL A 683 19.26 24.50 -13.28
N VAL A 684 19.60 23.80 -12.19
CA VAL A 684 19.02 24.04 -10.87
C VAL A 684 19.37 25.45 -10.35
N LYS A 685 20.61 25.90 -10.55
CA LYS A 685 21.05 27.23 -10.07
C LYS A 685 20.32 28.38 -10.78
N ILE A 686 20.01 28.23 -12.06
CA ILE A 686 19.40 29.29 -12.87
C ILE A 686 17.89 29.09 -12.97
N TYR A 687 17.46 28.06 -13.69
CA TYR A 687 16.05 27.78 -13.91
C TYR A 687 15.37 27.26 -12.64
N GLY A 688 16.07 26.46 -11.84
CA GLY A 688 15.54 26.00 -10.56
C GLY A 688 15.17 27.18 -9.64
N GLU A 689 16.02 28.20 -9.49
CA GLU A 689 15.68 29.40 -8.71
C GLU A 689 14.56 30.24 -9.35
N MET A 690 14.44 30.27 -10.69
CA MET A 690 13.32 30.94 -11.37
C MET A 690 11.98 30.22 -11.12
N TYR A 691 11.97 28.89 -11.13
CA TYR A 691 10.77 28.06 -10.92
C TYR A 691 10.41 27.85 -9.44
N LYS A 692 11.40 27.91 -8.54
CA LYS A 692 11.28 27.67 -7.11
C LYS A 692 10.04 28.30 -6.45
N PRO A 693 9.78 29.60 -6.56
CA PRO A 693 8.62 30.21 -5.90
C PRO A 693 7.28 29.65 -6.44
N PHE A 694 7.22 29.28 -7.72
CA PHE A 694 6.03 28.72 -8.34
C PHE A 694 5.79 27.27 -7.95
N ILE A 695 6.84 26.44 -7.92
CA ILE A 695 6.76 25.07 -7.43
C ILE A 695 6.27 25.06 -5.98
N GLN A 696 6.81 25.94 -5.12
CA GLN A 696 6.35 26.08 -3.74
C GLN A 696 4.87 26.45 -3.65
N TYR A 697 4.45 27.46 -4.41
CA TYR A 697 3.06 27.89 -4.44
C TYR A 697 2.14 26.75 -4.89
N VAL A 698 2.51 26.03 -5.96
CA VAL A 698 1.74 24.91 -6.51
C VAL A 698 1.62 23.79 -5.49
N VAL A 699 2.71 23.39 -4.84
CA VAL A 699 2.70 22.34 -3.81
C VAL A 699 1.78 22.73 -2.66
N GLN A 700 1.87 23.96 -2.15
CA GLN A 700 1.06 24.44 -1.02
C GLN A 700 -0.43 24.57 -1.35
N ASN A 701 -0.76 24.96 -2.58
CA ASN A 701 -2.13 25.21 -3.03
C ASN A 701 -2.67 24.10 -3.93
N ILE A 702 -2.04 22.92 -3.93
CA ILE A 702 -2.27 21.88 -4.93
C ILE A 702 -3.72 21.42 -4.98
N TYR A 703 -4.43 21.41 -3.85
CA TYR A 703 -5.87 21.09 -3.80
C TYR A 703 -6.72 22.10 -4.55
N THR A 704 -6.50 23.40 -4.28
CA THR A 704 -7.26 24.49 -4.89
C THR A 704 -7.04 24.51 -6.40
N ILE A 705 -5.78 24.35 -6.80
CA ILE A 705 -5.40 24.27 -8.21
C ILE A 705 -6.04 23.03 -8.85
N TYR A 706 -5.98 21.88 -8.18
CA TYR A 706 -6.58 20.64 -8.70
C TYR A 706 -8.09 20.74 -8.89
N ASP A 707 -8.80 21.27 -7.90
CA ASP A 707 -10.25 21.41 -7.96
C ASP A 707 -10.69 22.37 -9.07
N TYR A 708 -9.94 23.46 -9.28
CA TYR A 708 -10.18 24.38 -10.39
C TYR A 708 -10.15 23.67 -11.76
N TYR A 709 -9.09 22.90 -12.04
CA TYR A 709 -8.99 22.18 -13.31
C TYR A 709 -10.03 21.06 -13.46
N GLN A 710 -10.43 20.41 -12.37
CA GLN A 710 -11.51 19.42 -12.41
C GLN A 710 -12.85 20.05 -12.81
N VAL A 711 -13.17 21.24 -12.28
CA VAL A 711 -14.38 21.99 -12.66
C VAL A 711 -14.34 22.38 -14.13
N ILE A 712 -13.20 22.90 -14.62
CA ILE A 712 -13.04 23.24 -16.05
C ILE A 712 -13.27 22.03 -16.94
N ASN A 713 -12.60 20.91 -16.65
CA ASN A 713 -12.74 19.69 -17.44
C ASN A 713 -14.18 19.17 -17.46
N ARG A 714 -14.89 19.26 -16.33
CA ARG A 714 -16.30 18.89 -16.24
C ARG A 714 -17.19 19.80 -17.10
N ASN A 715 -16.96 21.11 -17.08
CA ASN A 715 -17.72 22.06 -17.90
C ASN A 715 -17.49 21.80 -19.40
N ILE A 716 -16.25 21.55 -19.82
CA ILE A 716 -15.91 21.19 -21.21
C ILE A 716 -16.59 19.88 -21.63
N GLN A 717 -16.67 18.88 -20.74
CA GLN A 717 -17.38 17.63 -21.02
C GLN A 717 -18.89 17.82 -21.15
N ILE A 718 -19.48 18.74 -20.39
CA ILE A 718 -20.90 19.10 -20.49
C ILE A 718 -21.18 19.83 -21.81
N GLU A 719 -20.29 20.70 -22.28
CA GLU A 719 -20.47 21.40 -23.55
C GLU A 719 -20.29 20.50 -24.79
N LYS A 720 -19.58 19.38 -24.65
CA LYS A 720 -19.35 18.40 -25.73
C LYS A 720 -20.42 17.31 -25.84
N ASN A 721 -21.28 17.17 -24.83
CA ASN A 721 -22.40 16.22 -24.80
C ASN A 721 -23.72 16.95 -25.00
#